data_AF-A0A1H2ZD04-F1
#
_entry.id   AF-A0A1H2ZD04-F1
#
_cell.length_a   1.000
_cell.length_b   1.000
_cell.length_c   1.000
_cell.angle_alpha   90.00
_cell.angle_beta   90.00
_cell.angle_gamma   90.00
#
_symmetry.space_group_name_H-M   'P 1'
#
loop_
_entity.id
_entity.type
_entity.pdbx_description
1 polymer ?
#
loop_
_entity_poly.entity_id
_entity_poly.type
_entity_poly.pdbx_seq_one_letter_code
_entity_poly.pdbx_strand_id
1 'polypeptide(L)'
;MKPQHLFNRYGLKVTYENGDTPSYQTAGWVEGDSGQDELGRYETHLLPFHDTEETSDLTLELRCYAHTVSAYMSVQLKQDVFGVTHALAADNGIVLSVGEPVGNLEGVLAHYNAYKWWWTRPYMAKSTAALPEKTQALLWKANGRYTQLFPQCSNVFKTTLRGDGEGLQFVISPLLRGVRTGRELLFVLHEGDSAYEVVEKAAESVFLARNEPVRLRESKRYPEVFEYLGWCTWDAFYHDVSQKGIEEKADELRYKQVPVKWVMIDDGWSPVREKTLVSFQEDRSKFPDGLAGTVSKLKNEYGVNWVGVWHAFTGYWHGVDPEGEIALKHRDLLQADTAGRLVPSTDAKIGFGFWKQWHSWLAGQGIDMLKVDSQSSLIEFVKGQQPLGQAAKGLHEALEASASLYFDGRLINCMGMAQENVWSRVNSAISRNSDDFYPAKPEWFREHALQNAYNSFYHSTLYWGDWDIWWTSHEDSRDHAVLRAISGGPVYISDKVGETDADVLRPLILADGRVLRADKPGVPTEDVLLVNPVETAVPLKIMSRSGDSGLLAAFHIHTEAAPIEGEFRLSDIDGLEADAEYAVYDYFGRNASLLDESGVYSFTVERGKPQLFTAAPYRNGFASFGLINKYVSAATVKWMLAQPDRATVLLREGGVYGFAAKTAPVSATVNGQAVEIRSEQGFYSIACDGTDAEVLVEFRWT
;
A
#
# COMPACT_ATOMS: atom_id res chain seq x y z
N MET A 1 0.47 29.03 7.46
CA MET A 1 -1.00 28.87 7.60
C MET A 1 -1.49 29.47 8.92
N LYS A 2 -2.79 29.79 9.03
CA LYS A 2 -3.43 30.24 10.27
C LYS A 2 -4.73 29.46 10.48
N PRO A 3 -5.25 29.31 11.72
CA PRO A 3 -6.45 28.52 12.00
C PRO A 3 -7.66 28.92 11.14
N GLN A 4 -7.92 30.22 11.00
CA GLN A 4 -9.04 30.72 10.19
C GLN A 4 -8.95 30.40 8.69
N HIS A 5 -7.81 29.91 8.20
CA HIS A 5 -7.63 29.49 6.81
C HIS A 5 -7.81 27.97 6.64
N LEU A 6 -7.96 27.22 7.72
CA LEU A 6 -8.18 25.76 7.66
C LEU A 6 -9.68 25.46 7.61
N PHE A 7 -10.39 25.90 8.65
CA PHE A 7 -11.82 25.68 8.81
C PHE A 7 -12.50 26.95 9.31
N ASN A 8 -13.77 27.14 8.95
CA ASN A 8 -14.54 28.34 9.29
C ASN A 8 -15.26 28.27 10.65
N ARG A 9 -15.31 27.09 11.28
CA ARG A 9 -16.02 26.81 12.55
C ARG A 9 -15.22 25.81 13.36
N TYR A 10 -15.24 25.95 14.68
CA TYR A 10 -14.72 24.98 15.65
C TYR A 10 -15.71 24.83 16.81
N GLY A 11 -16.15 23.60 17.06
CA GLY A 11 -17.04 23.25 18.15
C GLY A 11 -16.55 21.98 18.84
N LEU A 12 -16.71 21.91 20.16
CA LEU A 12 -16.23 20.79 20.97
C LEU A 12 -17.39 20.14 21.70
N LYS A 13 -17.49 18.82 21.58
CA LYS A 13 -18.31 17.98 22.46
C LYS A 13 -17.41 17.04 23.24
N VAL A 14 -17.57 17.00 24.55
CA VAL A 14 -16.87 16.07 25.44
C VAL A 14 -17.89 15.15 26.08
N THR A 15 -17.58 13.87 26.13
CA THR A 15 -18.40 12.86 26.81
C THR A 15 -17.56 12.24 27.92
N TYR A 16 -18.08 12.24 29.15
CA TYR A 16 -17.46 11.59 30.29
C TYR A 16 -17.85 10.12 30.41
N GLU A 17 -17.08 9.34 31.16
CA GLU A 17 -17.32 7.90 31.36
C GLU A 17 -18.70 7.56 31.92
N ASN A 18 -19.27 8.46 32.72
CA ASN A 18 -20.61 8.31 33.28
C ASN A 18 -21.73 8.64 32.27
N GLY A 19 -21.38 9.05 31.05
CA GLY A 19 -22.31 9.45 29.98
C GLY A 19 -22.64 10.95 29.96
N ASP A 20 -22.17 11.72 30.93
CA ASP A 20 -22.43 13.16 30.97
C ASP A 20 -21.72 13.87 29.82
N THR A 21 -22.39 14.90 29.29
CA THR A 21 -21.88 15.73 28.19
C THR A 21 -21.98 17.20 28.58
N PRO A 22 -21.10 17.70 29.46
CA PRO A 22 -21.16 19.08 29.90
C PRO A 22 -20.90 20.05 28.74
N SER A 23 -21.40 21.27 28.89
CA SER A 23 -21.15 22.32 27.92
C SER A 23 -19.74 22.88 28.11
N TYR A 24 -18.98 22.93 27.02
CA TYR A 24 -17.68 23.57 26.96
C TYR A 24 -17.79 24.87 26.16
N GLN A 25 -17.20 25.96 26.67
CA GLN A 25 -17.18 27.27 26.05
C GLN A 25 -15.75 27.66 25.68
N THR A 26 -15.60 28.42 24.59
CA THR A 26 -14.31 28.96 24.16
C THR A 26 -14.40 30.47 24.00
N ALA A 27 -13.37 31.19 24.46
CA ALA A 27 -13.22 32.63 24.26
C ALA A 27 -12.59 32.98 22.89
N GLY A 28 -12.29 31.97 22.07
CA GLY A 28 -11.60 32.13 20.78
C GLY A 28 -10.11 31.82 20.85
N TRP A 29 -9.42 32.04 19.73
CA TRP A 29 -8.01 31.73 19.56
C TRP A 29 -7.12 32.66 20.38
N VAL A 30 -6.09 32.08 21.01
CA VAL A 30 -5.01 32.78 21.71
C VAL A 30 -3.69 32.42 21.04
N GLU A 31 -2.77 33.37 20.94
CA GLU A 31 -1.41 33.12 20.44
C GLU A 31 -0.62 32.30 21.47
N GLY A 32 -0.01 31.22 21.00
CA GLY A 32 0.91 30.38 21.75
C GLY A 32 2.36 30.79 21.52
N ASP A 33 3.27 29.81 21.62
CA ASP A 33 4.68 30.02 21.32
C ASP A 33 4.95 30.15 19.82
N SER A 34 6.11 30.70 19.47
CA SER A 34 6.65 30.64 18.11
C SER A 34 8.09 30.14 18.18
N GLY A 35 8.52 29.46 17.13
CA GLY A 35 9.82 28.80 17.13
C GLY A 35 10.24 28.31 15.75
N GLN A 36 11.28 27.49 15.76
CA GLN A 36 11.78 26.82 14.57
C GLN A 36 12.24 25.41 14.93
N ASP A 37 11.79 24.42 14.16
CA ASP A 37 12.22 23.03 14.25
C ASP A 37 12.48 22.45 12.85
N GLU A 38 12.52 21.12 12.72
CA GLU A 38 12.79 20.41 11.46
C GLU A 38 11.73 20.65 10.38
N LEU A 39 10.50 21.01 10.77
CA LEU A 39 9.43 21.40 9.83
C LEU A 39 9.50 22.88 9.43
N GLY A 40 10.43 23.64 10.02
CA GLY A 40 10.67 25.04 9.75
C GLY A 40 10.15 25.96 10.85
N ARG A 41 9.90 27.22 10.49
CA ARG A 41 9.36 28.21 11.43
C ARG A 41 7.88 27.95 11.69
N TYR A 42 7.48 28.04 12.96
CA TYR A 42 6.10 27.84 13.36
C TYR A 42 5.58 28.96 14.27
N GLU A 43 4.26 29.14 14.21
CA GLU A 43 3.46 29.87 15.19
C GLU A 43 2.42 28.90 15.76
N THR A 44 2.30 28.85 17.07
CA THR A 44 1.29 28.03 17.76
C THR A 44 0.05 28.88 18.03
N HIS A 45 -1.12 28.30 17.79
CA HIS A 45 -2.41 28.89 18.13
C HIS A 45 -3.18 27.94 19.05
N LEU A 46 -3.71 28.47 20.14
CA LEU A 46 -4.42 27.71 21.16
C LEU A 46 -5.90 28.09 21.14
N LEU A 47 -6.77 27.10 21.13
CA LEU A 47 -8.21 27.27 21.31
C LEU A 47 -8.60 26.54 22.61
N PRO A 48 -8.59 27.26 23.75
CA PRO A 48 -8.99 26.69 25.03
C PRO A 48 -10.51 26.57 25.12
N PHE A 49 -10.94 25.49 25.75
CA PHE A 49 -12.31 25.16 26.07
C PHE A 49 -12.42 24.89 27.57
N HIS A 50 -13.35 25.58 28.23
CA HIS A 50 -13.59 25.46 29.66
C HIS A 50 -15.01 24.95 29.88
N ASP A 51 -15.19 24.03 30.84
CA ASP A 51 -16.54 23.65 31.28
C ASP A 51 -17.22 24.80 32.05
N THR A 52 -18.54 24.72 32.20
CA THR A 52 -19.32 25.78 32.87
C THR A 52 -18.96 26.00 34.33
N GLU A 53 -18.31 25.04 34.97
CA GLU A 53 -17.84 25.14 36.36
C GLU A 53 -16.39 25.65 36.46
N GLU A 54 -15.69 25.85 35.34
CA GLU A 54 -14.27 26.19 35.27
C GLU A 54 -13.38 25.21 36.05
N THR A 55 -13.70 23.92 35.98
CA THR A 55 -12.97 22.84 36.67
C THR A 55 -12.30 21.85 35.73
N SER A 56 -12.64 21.89 34.44
CA SER A 56 -12.08 21.03 33.41
C SER A 56 -11.73 21.83 32.16
N ASP A 57 -10.53 21.58 31.64
CA ASP A 57 -9.94 22.30 30.52
C ASP A 57 -9.57 21.34 29.39
N LEU A 58 -9.94 21.71 28.16
CA LEU A 58 -9.40 21.10 26.95
C LEU A 58 -8.80 22.20 26.08
N THR A 59 -7.68 21.93 25.42
CA THR A 59 -7.07 22.92 24.52
C THR A 59 -6.70 22.25 23.21
N LEU A 60 -7.31 22.72 22.12
CA LEU A 60 -6.85 22.42 20.77
C LEU A 60 -5.65 23.33 20.46
N GLU A 61 -4.50 22.72 20.23
CA GLU A 61 -3.27 23.39 19.85
C GLU A 61 -3.01 23.14 18.37
N LEU A 62 -2.88 24.20 17.58
CA LEU A 62 -2.44 24.14 16.20
C LEU A 62 -1.04 24.75 16.09
N ARG A 63 -0.04 23.92 15.80
CA ARG A 63 1.28 24.39 15.40
C ARG A 63 1.28 24.59 13.90
N CYS A 64 1.35 25.85 13.46
CA CYS A 64 1.21 26.23 12.06
C CYS A 64 2.56 26.66 11.46
N TYR A 65 2.94 25.97 10.38
CA TYR A 65 4.09 26.29 9.54
C TYR A 65 3.62 26.99 8.26
N ALA A 66 4.52 27.23 7.31
CA ALA A 66 4.17 27.80 6.00
C ALA A 66 3.08 26.97 5.30
N HIS A 67 3.34 25.67 5.12
CA HIS A 67 2.52 24.72 4.36
C HIS A 67 2.03 23.52 5.18
N THR A 68 2.29 23.49 6.48
CA THR A 68 1.93 22.34 7.34
C THR A 68 1.24 22.80 8.61
N VAL A 69 0.34 21.98 9.14
CA VAL A 69 -0.22 22.15 10.48
C VAL A 69 -0.17 20.83 11.23
N SER A 70 0.36 20.85 12.45
CA SER A 70 0.27 19.73 13.40
C SER A 70 -0.71 20.12 14.51
N ALA A 71 -1.72 19.29 14.74
CA ALA A 71 -2.76 19.57 15.73
C ALA A 71 -2.66 18.63 16.92
N TYR A 72 -2.69 19.18 18.12
CA TYR A 72 -2.64 18.45 19.38
C TYR A 72 -3.86 18.76 20.23
N MET A 73 -4.26 17.82 21.08
CA MET A 73 -5.29 18.03 22.11
C MET A 73 -4.68 17.82 23.48
N SER A 74 -4.69 18.88 24.28
CA SER A 74 -4.43 18.80 25.72
C SER A 74 -5.75 18.63 26.46
N VAL A 75 -5.77 17.72 27.44
CA VAL A 75 -6.92 17.43 28.30
C VAL A 75 -6.47 17.57 29.74
N GLN A 76 -7.27 18.24 30.56
CA GLN A 76 -7.13 18.33 32.01
C GLN A 76 -8.52 18.39 32.65
N LEU A 77 -9.04 17.23 33.08
CA LEU A 77 -10.37 17.16 33.69
C LEU A 77 -10.31 17.28 35.22
N LYS A 78 -11.39 17.77 35.83
CA LYS A 78 -11.56 17.90 37.29
C LYS A 78 -11.11 16.65 38.03
N GLN A 79 -10.19 16.84 38.99
CA GLN A 79 -9.74 15.82 39.92
C GLN A 79 -10.05 16.27 41.35
N ASP A 80 -10.96 15.59 42.02
CA ASP A 80 -11.18 15.73 43.47
C ASP A 80 -11.17 14.33 44.10
N VAL A 81 -10.10 14.05 44.85
CA VAL A 81 -9.88 12.75 45.50
C VAL A 81 -10.97 12.41 46.51
N PHE A 82 -11.59 13.42 47.12
CA PHE A 82 -12.68 13.26 48.09
C PHE A 82 -14.05 13.66 47.50
N GLY A 83 -14.10 14.02 46.21
CA GLY A 83 -15.28 14.51 45.52
C GLY A 83 -15.44 13.92 44.12
N VAL A 84 -15.92 14.74 43.18
CA VAL A 84 -16.19 14.30 41.80
C VAL A 84 -14.91 14.33 40.99
N THR A 85 -14.61 13.21 40.34
CA THR A 85 -13.51 13.10 39.39
C THR A 85 -14.05 12.72 38.02
N HIS A 86 -13.69 13.48 37.00
CA HIS A 86 -14.10 13.24 35.62
C HIS A 86 -13.02 12.46 34.85
N ALA A 87 -13.47 11.67 33.88
CA ALA A 87 -12.66 10.93 32.93
C ALA A 87 -13.40 10.90 31.58
N LEU A 88 -12.66 10.90 30.48
CA LEU A 88 -13.22 10.80 29.14
C LEU A 88 -13.88 9.43 28.92
N ALA A 89 -15.01 9.41 28.23
CA ALA A 89 -15.57 8.17 27.69
C ALA A 89 -14.55 7.50 26.76
N ALA A 90 -14.45 6.17 26.85
CA ALA A 90 -13.48 5.39 26.08
C ALA A 90 -13.72 5.50 24.56
N ASP A 91 -14.98 5.55 24.13
CA ASP A 91 -15.39 5.75 22.74
C ASP A 91 -15.97 7.16 22.59
N ASN A 92 -15.51 7.90 21.58
CA ASN A 92 -15.99 9.25 21.26
C ASN A 92 -15.89 10.24 22.44
N GLY A 93 -14.85 10.09 23.28
CA GLY A 93 -14.64 10.93 24.46
C GLY A 93 -14.55 12.41 24.12
N ILE A 94 -13.96 12.74 22.96
CA ILE A 94 -13.96 14.10 22.40
C ILE A 94 -14.40 14.03 20.94
N VAL A 95 -15.32 14.91 20.55
CA VAL A 95 -15.69 15.16 19.16
C VAL A 95 -15.45 16.64 18.86
N LEU A 96 -14.48 16.91 18.00
CA LEU A 96 -14.20 18.25 17.49
C LEU A 96 -14.92 18.40 16.14
N SER A 97 -15.98 19.19 16.11
CA SER A 97 -16.71 19.54 14.90
C SER A 97 -16.11 20.79 14.28
N VAL A 98 -15.78 20.72 13.00
CA VAL A 98 -15.35 21.85 12.19
C VAL A 98 -16.27 22.01 10.98
N GLY A 99 -16.28 23.18 10.36
CA GLY A 99 -16.98 23.34 9.08
C GLY A 99 -16.18 22.76 7.92
N GLU A 100 -16.66 22.98 6.69
CA GLU A 100 -15.91 22.64 5.49
C GLU A 100 -14.53 23.33 5.45
N PRO A 101 -13.53 22.72 4.77
CA PRO A 101 -12.29 23.41 4.46
C PRO A 101 -12.55 24.77 3.80
N VAL A 102 -11.77 25.78 4.18
CA VAL A 102 -11.94 27.13 3.63
C VAL A 102 -11.56 27.15 2.15
N GLY A 103 -12.46 27.66 1.31
CA GLY A 103 -12.25 27.81 -0.13
C GLY A 103 -13.38 27.19 -0.94
N ASN A 104 -13.31 27.34 -2.26
CA ASN A 104 -14.22 26.64 -3.16
C ASN A 104 -13.76 25.19 -3.32
N LEU A 105 -14.44 24.28 -2.63
CA LEU A 105 -14.11 22.84 -2.63
C LEU A 105 -14.48 22.21 -3.98
N GLU A 106 -13.52 21.58 -4.63
CA GLU A 106 -13.68 20.95 -5.95
C GLU A 106 -13.99 19.44 -5.83
N GLY A 107 -13.51 18.82 -4.75
CA GLY A 107 -13.74 17.42 -4.41
C GLY A 107 -12.84 16.93 -3.28
N VAL A 108 -13.17 15.75 -2.76
CA VAL A 108 -12.42 15.06 -1.71
C VAL A 108 -12.18 13.60 -2.08
N LEU A 109 -11.05 13.05 -1.64
CA LEU A 109 -10.73 11.63 -1.63
C LEU A 109 -10.44 11.23 -0.18
N ALA A 110 -11.29 10.39 0.38
CA ALA A 110 -11.14 9.84 1.71
C ALA A 110 -10.81 8.35 1.66
N HIS A 111 -10.11 7.90 2.70
CA HIS A 111 -9.74 6.50 2.88
C HIS A 111 -10.22 6.06 4.26
N TYR A 112 -11.26 5.23 4.31
CA TYR A 112 -11.90 4.84 5.57
C TYR A 112 -11.66 3.39 5.94
N ASN A 113 -11.31 3.18 7.21
CA ASN A 113 -10.99 1.87 7.78
C ASN A 113 -12.23 1.27 8.47
N ALA A 114 -13.21 0.89 7.65
CA ALA A 114 -14.39 0.15 8.08
C ALA A 114 -14.81 -0.95 7.09
N TYR A 115 -14.04 -1.17 6.02
CA TYR A 115 -14.34 -2.21 5.06
C TYR A 115 -13.88 -3.56 5.63
N LYS A 116 -14.86 -4.39 6.03
CA LYS A 116 -14.64 -5.62 6.80
C LYS A 116 -13.73 -5.41 8.03
N TRP A 117 -13.74 -4.23 8.67
CA TRP A 117 -12.90 -3.87 9.84
C TRP A 117 -11.38 -3.76 9.64
N TRP A 118 -10.75 -4.48 8.69
CA TRP A 118 -9.28 -4.49 8.54
C TRP A 118 -8.77 -3.55 7.45
N TRP A 119 -9.59 -3.36 6.42
CA TRP A 119 -9.19 -2.74 5.17
C TRP A 119 -9.66 -1.31 5.08
N THR A 120 -8.86 -0.54 4.36
CA THR A 120 -9.22 0.80 3.95
C THR A 120 -9.89 0.74 2.58
N ARG A 121 -10.92 1.54 2.37
CA ARG A 121 -11.58 1.69 1.07
C ARG A 121 -11.63 3.17 0.68
N PRO A 122 -11.42 3.53 -0.59
CA PRO A 122 -11.58 4.90 -1.04
C PRO A 122 -13.04 5.34 -1.03
N TYR A 123 -13.25 6.63 -0.85
CA TYR A 123 -14.54 7.30 -0.95
C TYR A 123 -14.34 8.70 -1.51
N MET A 124 -15.08 9.05 -2.57
CA MET A 124 -14.98 10.34 -3.23
C MET A 124 -16.29 11.09 -3.02
N ALA A 125 -16.18 12.39 -2.75
CA ALA A 125 -17.36 13.25 -2.58
C ALA A 125 -17.04 14.69 -3.00
N LYS A 126 -18.09 15.51 -3.06
CA LYS A 126 -17.97 16.97 -3.29
C LYS A 126 -17.77 17.77 -2.01
N SER A 127 -17.95 17.16 -0.85
CA SER A 127 -18.03 17.83 0.46
C SER A 127 -17.51 16.91 1.57
N THR A 128 -16.87 17.49 2.58
CA THR A 128 -16.41 16.73 3.76
C THR A 128 -17.57 16.29 4.66
N ALA A 129 -18.74 16.93 4.53
CA ALA A 129 -19.96 16.56 5.24
C ALA A 129 -20.49 15.15 4.91
N ALA A 130 -20.07 14.57 3.77
CA ALA A 130 -20.47 13.23 3.34
C ALA A 130 -19.46 12.13 3.72
N LEU A 131 -18.38 12.45 4.45
CA LEU A 131 -17.33 11.47 4.70
C LEU A 131 -17.82 10.30 5.57
N PRO A 132 -17.48 9.06 5.20
CA PRO A 132 -17.80 7.89 6.00
C PRO A 132 -17.08 7.91 7.35
N GLU A 133 -17.69 7.26 8.35
CA GLU A 133 -17.04 7.07 9.65
C GLU A 133 -15.74 6.27 9.53
N LYS A 134 -14.81 6.55 10.46
CA LYS A 134 -13.47 5.93 10.50
C LYS A 134 -12.60 6.28 9.30
N THR A 135 -12.83 7.44 8.68
CA THR A 135 -11.91 8.01 7.69
C THR A 135 -10.56 8.29 8.36
N GLN A 136 -9.47 7.79 7.78
CA GLN A 136 -8.12 7.85 8.36
C GLN A 136 -7.06 8.47 7.43
N ALA A 137 -7.44 8.85 6.22
CA ALA A 137 -6.71 9.78 5.38
C ALA A 137 -7.72 10.57 4.54
N LEU A 138 -7.43 11.84 4.29
CA LEU A 138 -8.30 12.74 3.54
C LEU A 138 -7.44 13.67 2.68
N LEU A 139 -7.64 13.61 1.37
CA LEU A 139 -7.18 14.60 0.42
C LEU A 139 -8.37 15.47 -0.01
N TRP A 140 -8.17 16.77 -0.16
CA TRP A 140 -9.12 17.62 -0.87
C TRP A 140 -8.42 18.61 -1.78
N LYS A 141 -9.18 19.11 -2.77
CA LYS A 141 -8.77 20.23 -3.62
C LYS A 141 -9.69 21.42 -3.40
N ALA A 142 -9.12 22.58 -3.08
CA ALA A 142 -9.86 23.82 -2.93
C ALA A 142 -9.08 24.99 -3.54
N ASN A 143 -9.75 25.83 -4.33
CA ASN A 143 -9.13 26.96 -5.03
C ASN A 143 -7.87 26.54 -5.84
N GLY A 144 -7.90 25.37 -6.48
CA GLY A 144 -6.78 24.84 -7.26
C GLY A 144 -5.63 24.21 -6.46
N ARG A 145 -5.64 24.28 -5.13
CA ARG A 145 -4.60 23.71 -4.26
C ARG A 145 -5.06 22.44 -3.58
N TYR A 146 -4.13 21.52 -3.33
CA TYR A 146 -4.38 20.25 -2.66
C TYR A 146 -3.97 20.32 -1.19
N THR A 147 -4.74 19.68 -0.32
CA THR A 147 -4.37 19.45 1.08
C THR A 147 -4.56 17.99 1.45
N GLN A 148 -3.49 17.36 1.94
CA GLN A 148 -3.54 16.03 2.55
C GLN A 148 -3.62 16.17 4.07
N LEU A 149 -4.52 15.41 4.70
CA LEU A 149 -4.68 15.32 6.15
C LEU A 149 -4.63 13.85 6.61
N PHE A 150 -3.78 13.58 7.59
CA PHE A 150 -3.69 12.30 8.28
C PHE A 150 -4.09 12.44 9.75
N PRO A 151 -5.31 12.01 10.17
CA PRO A 151 -5.59 11.80 11.57
C PRO A 151 -4.66 10.72 12.14
N GLN A 152 -4.45 10.75 13.45
CA GLN A 152 -3.40 9.98 14.10
C GLN A 152 -3.96 9.08 15.20
N CYS A 153 -3.41 7.87 15.24
CA CYS A 153 -3.34 7.07 16.46
C CYS A 153 -1.89 7.12 16.94
N SER A 154 -1.64 7.97 17.92
CA SER A 154 -0.32 8.26 18.49
C SER A 154 -0.06 7.30 19.66
N ASN A 155 -0.22 7.74 20.90
CA ASN A 155 -0.07 6.87 22.08
C ASN A 155 -1.43 6.47 22.63
N VAL A 156 -2.17 7.43 23.20
CA VAL A 156 -3.45 7.19 23.89
C VAL A 156 -4.65 7.39 22.98
N PHE A 157 -4.68 8.47 22.21
CA PHE A 157 -5.84 8.79 21.40
C PHE A 157 -5.77 8.14 20.02
N LYS A 158 -6.89 7.53 19.61
CA LYS A 158 -7.19 7.22 18.21
C LYS A 158 -8.13 8.29 17.66
N THR A 159 -7.64 9.09 16.73
CA THR A 159 -8.43 10.11 16.03
C THR A 159 -8.90 9.56 14.69
N THR A 160 -10.19 9.64 14.38
CA THR A 160 -10.72 9.34 13.04
C THR A 160 -11.61 10.48 12.57
N LEU A 161 -11.93 10.48 11.28
CA LEU A 161 -12.79 11.49 10.67
C LEU A 161 -14.15 10.90 10.29
N ARG A 162 -15.17 11.77 10.25
CA ARG A 162 -16.48 11.54 9.63
C ARG A 162 -17.12 12.85 9.23
N GLY A 163 -18.05 12.82 8.28
CA GLY A 163 -18.94 13.94 8.02
C GLY A 163 -20.10 13.98 9.02
N ASP A 164 -20.66 15.16 9.27
CA ASP A 164 -21.85 15.33 10.12
C ASP A 164 -23.07 15.92 9.41
N GLY A 165 -23.02 15.99 8.08
CA GLY A 165 -24.03 16.63 7.25
C GLY A 165 -23.87 18.14 7.09
N GLU A 166 -23.04 18.80 7.91
CA GLU A 166 -22.70 20.22 7.77
C GLU A 166 -21.21 20.48 7.50
N GLY A 167 -20.33 19.61 7.99
CA GLY A 167 -18.89 19.72 7.85
C GLY A 167 -18.18 18.45 8.34
N LEU A 168 -17.00 18.63 8.93
CA LEU A 168 -16.09 17.55 9.30
C LEU A 168 -16.02 17.38 10.82
N GLN A 169 -16.00 16.14 11.31
CA GLN A 169 -15.76 15.82 12.71
C GLN A 169 -14.48 15.01 12.88
N PHE A 170 -13.66 15.42 13.84
CA PHE A 170 -12.58 14.62 14.40
C PHE A 170 -13.10 13.89 15.63
N VAL A 171 -13.17 12.57 15.53
CA VAL A 171 -13.66 11.67 16.57
C VAL A 171 -12.45 11.10 17.31
N ILE A 172 -12.28 11.49 18.57
CA ILE A 172 -11.10 11.17 19.37
C ILE A 172 -11.52 10.21 20.47
N SER A 173 -10.97 9.00 20.41
CA SER A 173 -11.29 7.93 21.35
C SER A 173 -10.03 7.46 22.07
N PRO A 174 -9.98 7.55 23.42
CA PRO A 174 -8.89 6.96 24.20
C PRO A 174 -8.91 5.42 24.18
N LEU A 175 -10.06 4.81 23.90
CA LEU A 175 -10.31 3.36 23.93
C LEU A 175 -9.96 2.68 25.27
N LEU A 176 -9.76 3.49 26.30
CA LEU A 176 -9.35 3.13 27.65
C LEU A 176 -10.16 3.97 28.64
N ARG A 177 -10.45 3.37 29.79
CA ARG A 177 -11.10 4.06 30.91
C ARG A 177 -10.11 4.82 31.78
N GLY A 178 -10.57 5.84 32.48
CA GLY A 178 -9.79 6.60 33.44
C GLY A 178 -8.81 7.59 32.81
N VAL A 179 -9.01 7.98 31.54
CA VAL A 179 -8.19 9.01 30.89
C VAL A 179 -8.71 10.40 31.28
N ARG A 180 -7.86 11.15 31.98
CA ARG A 180 -8.26 12.43 32.61
C ARG A 180 -7.34 13.59 32.28
N THR A 181 -6.08 13.29 31.95
CA THR A 181 -5.05 14.27 31.61
C THR A 181 -4.18 13.75 30.48
N GLY A 182 -3.66 14.64 29.63
CA GLY A 182 -2.67 14.27 28.61
C GLY A 182 -2.59 15.28 27.49
N ARG A 183 -1.59 15.13 26.63
CA ARG A 183 -1.46 15.88 25.36
C ARG A 183 -1.06 14.90 24.26
N GLU A 184 -1.86 14.82 23.21
CA GLU A 184 -1.65 13.86 22.12
C GLU A 184 -1.78 14.52 20.74
N LEU A 185 -1.02 14.02 19.76
CA LEU A 185 -1.15 14.41 18.36
C LEU A 185 -2.47 13.87 17.80
N LEU A 186 -3.31 14.76 17.24
CA LEU A 186 -4.60 14.43 16.63
C LEU A 186 -4.49 14.20 15.14
N PHE A 187 -3.85 15.13 14.42
CA PHE A 187 -3.71 15.08 12.97
C PHE A 187 -2.54 15.94 12.50
N VAL A 188 -2.09 15.66 11.29
CA VAL A 188 -1.19 16.52 10.52
C VAL A 188 -1.84 16.78 9.17
N LEU A 189 -1.72 18.01 8.67
CA LEU A 189 -2.09 18.36 7.30
C LEU A 189 -0.98 19.12 6.59
N HIS A 190 -0.92 19.00 5.26
CA HIS A 190 0.01 19.71 4.39
C HIS A 190 -0.72 20.20 3.13
N GLU A 191 -0.50 21.46 2.75
CA GLU A 191 -1.10 22.10 1.56
C GLU A 191 -0.04 22.44 0.50
N GLY A 192 -0.32 22.15 -0.76
CA GLY A 192 0.55 22.42 -1.89
C GLY A 192 -0.18 22.38 -3.24
N ASP A 193 0.58 22.47 -4.32
CA ASP A 193 0.04 22.57 -5.68
C ASP A 193 -0.07 21.21 -6.39
N SER A 194 0.75 20.22 -5.99
CA SER A 194 0.72 18.84 -6.54
C SER A 194 0.09 17.87 -5.56
N ALA A 195 -0.90 17.09 -6.01
CA ALA A 195 -1.52 16.04 -5.21
C ALA A 195 -0.51 14.97 -4.74
N TYR A 196 0.51 14.67 -5.54
CA TYR A 196 1.51 13.65 -5.26
C TYR A 196 2.56 14.13 -4.26
N GLU A 197 2.97 15.40 -4.33
CA GLU A 197 3.93 15.97 -3.38
C GLU A 197 3.28 16.16 -1.99
N VAL A 198 2.04 16.65 -1.92
CA VAL A 198 1.39 16.95 -0.63
C VAL A 198 1.20 15.70 0.23
N VAL A 199 0.96 14.54 -0.39
CA VAL A 199 0.75 13.29 0.37
C VAL A 199 2.06 12.78 0.97
N GLU A 200 3.18 12.89 0.25
CA GLU A 200 4.51 12.57 0.76
C GLU A 200 4.91 13.54 1.87
N LYS A 201 4.77 14.86 1.65
CA LYS A 201 5.11 15.89 2.64
C LYS A 201 4.27 15.81 3.91
N ALA A 202 2.98 15.49 3.79
CA ALA A 202 2.14 15.23 4.95
C ALA A 202 2.63 14.01 5.74
N ALA A 203 3.04 12.93 5.07
CA ALA A 203 3.56 11.73 5.73
C ALA A 203 4.92 11.99 6.43
N GLU A 204 5.85 12.73 5.80
CA GLU A 204 7.09 13.19 6.45
C GLU A 204 6.77 13.98 7.73
N SER A 205 5.81 14.89 7.63
CA SER A 205 5.40 15.75 8.73
C SER A 205 4.76 15.00 9.90
N VAL A 206 4.15 13.84 9.65
CA VAL A 206 3.65 12.96 10.72
C VAL A 206 4.80 12.42 11.57
N PHE A 207 5.88 11.92 10.96
CA PHE A 207 7.04 11.42 11.70
C PHE A 207 7.69 12.53 12.54
N LEU A 208 7.88 13.71 11.94
CA LEU A 208 8.47 14.86 12.63
C LEU A 208 7.60 15.33 13.81
N ALA A 209 6.28 15.41 13.63
CA ALA A 209 5.34 15.77 14.71
C ALA A 209 5.29 14.72 15.84
N ARG A 210 5.61 13.45 15.54
CA ARG A 210 5.74 12.37 16.53
C ARG A 210 7.12 12.33 17.20
N ASN A 211 8.08 13.15 16.76
CA ASN A 211 9.50 13.08 17.13
C ASN A 211 10.11 11.70 16.81
N GLU A 212 9.74 11.15 15.65
CA GLU A 212 10.21 9.86 15.16
C GLU A 212 11.07 10.06 13.90
N PRO A 213 12.10 9.22 13.67
CA PRO A 213 12.85 9.27 12.43
C PRO A 213 11.93 9.05 11.22
N VAL A 214 12.08 9.87 10.18
CA VAL A 214 11.29 9.74 8.95
C VAL A 214 11.58 8.40 8.27
N ARG A 215 10.53 7.60 8.05
CA ARG A 215 10.61 6.25 7.45
C ARG A 215 9.59 6.05 6.33
N LEU A 216 9.74 6.83 5.25
CA LEU A 216 8.98 6.64 4.01
C LEU A 216 9.44 5.40 3.22
N ARG A 217 8.63 4.98 2.24
CA ARG A 217 8.91 3.86 1.31
C ARG A 217 10.32 3.94 0.73
N GLU A 218 10.75 5.11 0.28
CA GLU A 218 12.05 5.29 -0.40
C GLU A 218 13.25 5.02 0.51
N SER A 219 13.07 5.11 1.83
CA SER A 219 14.10 4.76 2.81
C SER A 219 14.18 3.25 3.11
N LYS A 220 13.23 2.46 2.58
CA LYS A 220 13.08 1.02 2.87
C LYS A 220 13.53 0.20 1.66
N ARG A 221 14.44 -0.74 1.90
CA ARG A 221 14.92 -1.66 0.86
C ARG A 221 13.78 -2.57 0.40
N TYR A 222 13.47 -2.55 -0.90
CA TYR A 222 12.58 -3.54 -1.50
C TYR A 222 13.22 -4.94 -1.39
N PRO A 223 12.56 -5.93 -0.76
CA PRO A 223 13.18 -7.24 -0.58
C PRO A 223 13.32 -8.00 -1.90
N GLU A 224 14.52 -8.50 -2.20
CA GLU A 224 14.86 -9.18 -3.45
C GLU A 224 13.93 -10.35 -3.81
N VAL A 225 13.44 -11.08 -2.82
CA VAL A 225 12.50 -12.19 -3.04
C VAL A 225 11.28 -11.77 -3.87
N PHE A 226 10.80 -10.54 -3.67
CA PHE A 226 9.62 -10.01 -4.36
C PHE A 226 9.92 -9.42 -5.74
N GLU A 227 11.19 -9.37 -6.16
CA GLU A 227 11.58 -9.08 -7.55
C GLU A 227 11.25 -10.24 -8.50
N TYR A 228 10.85 -11.40 -7.96
CA TYR A 228 10.55 -12.60 -8.74
C TYR A 228 9.09 -13.04 -8.58
N LEU A 229 8.63 -13.83 -9.54
CA LEU A 229 7.30 -14.41 -9.54
C LEU A 229 7.14 -15.39 -8.37
N GLY A 230 6.05 -15.21 -7.61
CA GLY A 230 5.67 -16.11 -6.54
C GLY A 230 4.44 -16.96 -6.83
N TRP A 231 4.22 -17.95 -5.96
CA TRP A 231 2.95 -18.65 -5.83
C TRP A 231 2.55 -18.78 -4.35
N CYS A 232 1.28 -18.62 -4.06
CA CYS A 232 0.71 -18.71 -2.72
C CYS A 232 -0.29 -19.88 -2.66
N THR A 233 -0.34 -20.59 -1.52
CA THR A 233 -1.21 -21.77 -1.37
C THR A 233 -2.66 -21.44 -1.04
N TRP A 234 -3.01 -20.19 -0.72
CA TRP A 234 -4.30 -19.83 -0.12
C TRP A 234 -5.51 -20.22 -0.97
N ASP A 235 -5.68 -19.68 -2.18
CA ASP A 235 -6.84 -20.06 -3.01
C ASP A 235 -6.73 -21.46 -3.60
N ALA A 236 -5.50 -22.01 -3.65
CA ALA A 236 -5.28 -23.35 -4.17
C ALA A 236 -5.83 -24.41 -3.21
N PHE A 237 -5.66 -24.21 -1.89
CA PHE A 237 -5.98 -25.24 -0.89
C PHE A 237 -6.75 -24.73 0.33
N TYR A 238 -6.79 -23.42 0.58
CA TYR A 238 -7.21 -22.83 1.85
C TYR A 238 -6.55 -23.58 3.02
N HIS A 239 -7.35 -23.98 4.01
CA HIS A 239 -6.88 -24.73 5.17
C HIS A 239 -6.44 -26.16 4.86
N ASP A 240 -6.69 -26.69 3.66
CA ASP A 240 -6.31 -28.05 3.25
C ASP A 240 -4.89 -28.12 2.65
N VAL A 241 -4.10 -27.04 2.78
CA VAL A 241 -2.69 -27.01 2.37
C VAL A 241 -1.93 -28.19 2.98
N SER A 242 -1.16 -28.89 2.15
CA SER A 242 -0.40 -30.08 2.55
C SER A 242 0.88 -30.19 1.73
N GLN A 243 1.85 -30.95 2.26
CA GLN A 243 3.08 -31.27 1.53
C GLN A 243 2.77 -31.84 0.14
N LYS A 244 1.85 -32.80 0.05
CA LYS A 244 1.47 -33.44 -1.22
C LYS A 244 0.90 -32.44 -2.22
N GLY A 245 -0.03 -31.58 -1.81
CA GLY A 245 -0.64 -30.59 -2.71
C GLY A 245 0.40 -29.59 -3.23
N ILE A 246 1.33 -29.15 -2.37
CA ILE A 246 2.43 -28.27 -2.77
C ILE A 246 3.33 -28.95 -3.81
N GLU A 247 3.66 -30.23 -3.63
CA GLU A 247 4.47 -31.00 -4.58
C GLU A 247 3.76 -31.17 -5.93
N GLU A 248 2.46 -31.51 -5.93
CA GLU A 248 1.65 -31.62 -7.14
C GLU A 248 1.59 -30.30 -7.92
N LYS A 249 1.49 -29.17 -7.20
CA LYS A 249 1.56 -27.85 -7.82
C LYS A 249 2.94 -27.57 -8.41
N ALA A 250 4.00 -27.91 -7.70
CA ALA A 250 5.36 -27.67 -8.15
C ALA A 250 5.69 -28.51 -9.41
N ASP A 251 5.16 -29.73 -9.50
CA ASP A 251 5.23 -30.57 -10.71
C ASP A 251 4.52 -29.91 -11.90
N GLU A 252 3.33 -29.35 -11.70
CA GLU A 252 2.60 -28.60 -12.74
C GLU A 252 3.41 -27.40 -13.23
N LEU A 253 3.92 -26.56 -12.31
CA LEU A 253 4.68 -25.35 -12.66
C LEU A 253 5.94 -25.70 -13.46
N ARG A 254 6.64 -26.78 -13.07
CA ARG A 254 7.81 -27.28 -13.81
C ARG A 254 7.41 -27.77 -15.20
N TYR A 255 6.34 -28.56 -15.32
CA TYR A 255 5.83 -29.06 -16.59
C TYR A 255 5.43 -27.93 -17.55
N LYS A 256 4.74 -26.89 -17.04
CA LYS A 256 4.32 -25.71 -17.79
C LYS A 256 5.45 -24.67 -17.98
N GLN A 257 6.66 -24.96 -17.47
CA GLN A 257 7.83 -24.06 -17.53
C GLN A 257 7.54 -22.67 -16.95
N VAL A 258 6.79 -22.60 -15.85
CA VAL A 258 6.50 -21.35 -15.13
C VAL A 258 7.58 -21.15 -14.06
N PRO A 259 8.44 -20.12 -14.17
CA PRO A 259 9.60 -19.95 -13.31
C PRO A 259 9.25 -19.28 -11.97
N VAL A 260 8.42 -19.94 -11.14
CA VAL A 260 8.15 -19.49 -9.76
C VAL A 260 9.44 -19.60 -8.94
N LYS A 261 9.85 -18.49 -8.30
CA LYS A 261 11.08 -18.44 -7.47
C LYS A 261 10.81 -18.36 -5.99
N TRP A 262 9.57 -18.12 -5.59
CA TRP A 262 9.20 -18.22 -4.18
C TRP A 262 7.80 -18.79 -3.97
N VAL A 263 7.63 -19.50 -2.86
CA VAL A 263 6.35 -20.10 -2.47
C VAL A 263 5.95 -19.58 -1.09
N MET A 264 4.73 -19.07 -0.95
CA MET A 264 4.12 -18.74 0.34
C MET A 264 3.19 -19.86 0.77
N ILE A 265 3.56 -20.57 1.85
CA ILE A 265 2.68 -21.53 2.52
C ILE A 265 1.75 -20.73 3.42
N ASP A 266 0.55 -20.46 2.92
CA ASP A 266 -0.48 -19.64 3.56
C ASP A 266 -1.22 -20.41 4.68
N ASP A 267 -2.24 -19.79 5.28
CA ASP A 267 -2.95 -20.32 6.45
C ASP A 267 -3.44 -21.77 6.26
N GLY A 268 -3.34 -22.56 7.33
CA GLY A 268 -3.69 -23.98 7.39
C GLY A 268 -2.54 -24.92 7.72
N TRP A 269 -1.28 -24.44 7.74
CA TRP A 269 -0.11 -25.29 7.94
C TRP A 269 0.22 -25.61 9.42
N SER A 270 -0.19 -24.74 10.35
CA SER A 270 0.11 -24.85 11.78
C SER A 270 -0.99 -25.59 12.55
N PRO A 271 -0.68 -26.26 13.68
CA PRO A 271 -1.66 -26.91 14.53
C PRO A 271 -2.47 -25.87 15.32
N VAL A 272 -3.78 -25.97 15.16
CA VAL A 272 -4.76 -25.00 15.66
C VAL A 272 -5.90 -25.73 16.36
N ARG A 273 -6.38 -25.17 17.47
CA ARG A 273 -7.58 -25.62 18.19
C ARG A 273 -8.50 -24.43 18.40
N GLU A 274 -9.75 -24.54 17.95
CA GLU A 274 -10.75 -23.46 18.05
C GLU A 274 -10.26 -22.08 17.56
N LYS A 275 -9.48 -22.09 16.47
CA LYS A 275 -8.82 -20.91 15.91
C LYS A 275 -7.82 -20.22 16.86
N THR A 276 -7.16 -20.98 17.74
CA THR A 276 -6.01 -20.53 18.53
C THR A 276 -4.76 -21.34 18.19
N LEU A 277 -3.58 -20.70 18.24
CA LEU A 277 -2.31 -21.34 17.93
C LEU A 277 -1.89 -22.30 19.05
N VAL A 278 -1.63 -23.57 18.74
CA VAL A 278 -1.26 -24.58 19.74
C VAL A 278 0.25 -24.72 19.92
N SER A 279 0.98 -24.79 18.81
CA SER A 279 2.43 -24.99 18.78
C SER A 279 3.07 -24.09 17.72
N PHE A 280 4.36 -23.77 17.90
CA PHE A 280 5.15 -23.07 16.88
C PHE A 280 5.48 -23.94 15.67
N GLN A 281 5.32 -25.26 15.81
CA GLN A 281 5.65 -26.25 14.80
C GLN A 281 4.53 -26.42 13.77
N GLU A 282 4.80 -27.18 12.72
CA GLU A 282 3.84 -27.56 11.68
C GLU A 282 2.87 -28.65 12.15
N ASP A 283 1.71 -28.74 11.49
CA ASP A 283 0.82 -29.89 11.60
C ASP A 283 1.42 -31.09 10.83
N ARG A 284 1.97 -32.05 11.58
CA ARG A 284 2.60 -33.27 11.04
C ARG A 284 1.65 -34.18 10.27
N SER A 285 0.33 -34.03 10.42
CA SER A 285 -0.63 -34.78 9.59
C SER A 285 -0.69 -34.24 8.15
N LYS A 286 -0.41 -32.94 7.96
CA LYS A 286 -0.38 -32.27 6.65
C LYS A 286 1.02 -32.26 6.04
N PHE A 287 2.04 -32.27 6.90
CA PHE A 287 3.47 -32.27 6.54
C PHE A 287 4.18 -33.47 7.17
N PRO A 288 4.00 -34.69 6.63
CA PRO A 288 4.56 -35.92 7.20
C PRO A 288 6.10 -35.88 7.31
N ASP A 289 6.79 -35.29 6.33
CA ASP A 289 8.25 -35.11 6.37
C ASP A 289 8.67 -33.84 7.13
N GLY A 290 7.69 -33.12 7.66
CA GLY A 290 7.84 -31.83 8.30
C GLY A 290 8.06 -30.70 7.31
N LEU A 291 8.05 -29.48 7.85
CA LEU A 291 8.19 -28.27 7.05
C LEU A 291 9.56 -28.22 6.34
N ALA A 292 10.62 -28.61 7.05
CA ALA A 292 11.97 -28.69 6.48
C ALA A 292 12.07 -29.65 5.28
N GLY A 293 11.38 -30.78 5.31
CA GLY A 293 11.33 -31.73 4.18
C GLY A 293 10.71 -31.09 2.94
N THR A 294 9.55 -30.44 3.12
CA THR A 294 8.84 -29.74 2.04
C THR A 294 9.68 -28.60 1.45
N VAL A 295 10.25 -27.76 2.32
CA VAL A 295 11.12 -26.63 1.91
C VAL A 295 12.35 -27.12 1.15
N SER A 296 13.03 -28.15 1.67
CA SER A 296 14.20 -28.75 1.02
C SER A 296 13.86 -29.27 -0.38
N LYS A 297 12.71 -29.93 -0.54
CA LYS A 297 12.27 -30.44 -1.84
C LYS A 297 11.98 -29.31 -2.84
N LEU A 298 11.23 -28.29 -2.43
CA LEU A 298 10.98 -27.09 -3.26
C LEU A 298 12.28 -26.46 -3.75
N LYS A 299 13.26 -26.27 -2.86
CA LYS A 299 14.53 -25.63 -3.19
C LYS A 299 15.42 -26.49 -4.08
N ASN A 300 15.60 -27.76 -3.73
CA ASN A 300 16.58 -28.63 -4.39
C ASN A 300 16.07 -29.23 -5.70
N GLU A 301 14.76 -29.44 -5.83
CA GLU A 301 14.20 -30.12 -7.01
C GLU A 301 13.47 -29.17 -7.95
N TYR A 302 12.75 -28.17 -7.42
CA TYR A 302 11.85 -27.32 -8.22
C TYR A 302 12.41 -25.94 -8.58
N GLY A 303 13.62 -25.61 -8.15
CA GLY A 303 14.27 -24.33 -8.48
C GLY A 303 13.58 -23.11 -7.83
N VAL A 304 12.88 -23.35 -6.71
CA VAL A 304 12.36 -22.30 -5.81
C VAL A 304 13.52 -21.79 -4.97
N ASN A 305 13.74 -20.48 -4.93
CA ASN A 305 14.84 -19.89 -4.18
C ASN A 305 14.43 -19.60 -2.72
N TRP A 306 13.18 -19.20 -2.51
CA TRP A 306 12.68 -18.78 -1.20
C TRP A 306 11.34 -19.45 -0.84
N VAL A 307 11.17 -19.85 0.41
CA VAL A 307 9.89 -20.36 0.91
C VAL A 307 9.47 -19.51 2.11
N GLY A 308 8.26 -18.98 2.08
CA GLY A 308 7.66 -18.22 3.16
C GLY A 308 6.53 -18.97 3.86
N VAL A 309 6.20 -18.52 5.06
CA VAL A 309 4.97 -18.95 5.75
C VAL A 309 4.11 -17.76 6.13
N TRP A 310 2.80 -18.01 6.17
CA TRP A 310 1.83 -17.14 6.79
C TRP A 310 1.75 -17.39 8.29
N HIS A 311 1.55 -16.34 9.08
CA HIS A 311 1.05 -16.45 10.46
C HIS A 311 0.23 -15.21 10.84
N ALA A 312 -0.52 -15.26 11.94
CA ALA A 312 -1.27 -14.10 12.43
C ALA A 312 -0.45 -13.27 13.43
N PHE A 313 -0.72 -11.97 13.49
CA PHE A 313 -0.09 -11.01 14.40
C PHE A 313 -0.37 -11.29 15.88
N THR A 314 -1.52 -11.90 16.16
CA THR A 314 -2.00 -12.22 17.52
C THR A 314 -1.73 -13.67 17.92
N GLY A 315 -0.87 -14.38 17.19
CA GLY A 315 -0.64 -15.83 17.35
C GLY A 315 -1.44 -16.63 16.31
N TYR A 316 -2.76 -16.62 16.43
CA TYR A 316 -3.71 -17.04 15.39
C TYR A 316 -4.99 -16.17 15.48
N TRP A 317 -6.05 -16.49 14.74
CA TRP A 317 -7.26 -15.67 14.65
C TRP A 317 -7.89 -15.31 16.01
N HIS A 318 -7.88 -16.22 17.00
CA HIS A 318 -8.39 -15.99 18.36
C HIS A 318 -7.30 -15.93 19.44
N GLY A 319 -6.03 -15.88 19.04
CA GLY A 319 -4.90 -15.86 19.97
C GLY A 319 -4.11 -17.17 20.03
N VAL A 320 -3.48 -17.41 21.17
CA VAL A 320 -2.71 -18.61 21.52
C VAL A 320 -3.55 -19.50 22.44
N ASP A 321 -3.52 -20.80 22.18
CA ASP A 321 -4.29 -21.78 22.93
C ASP A 321 -3.78 -21.88 24.38
N PRO A 322 -4.63 -21.67 25.41
CA PRO A 322 -4.19 -21.61 26.80
C PRO A 322 -3.71 -22.95 27.37
N GLU A 323 -4.08 -24.07 26.74
CA GLU A 323 -3.63 -25.43 27.10
C GLU A 323 -2.59 -25.96 26.11
N GLY A 324 -2.22 -25.15 25.11
CA GLY A 324 -1.30 -25.51 24.04
C GLY A 324 0.15 -25.48 24.50
N GLU A 325 1.01 -26.10 23.71
CA GLU A 325 2.45 -26.18 23.99
C GLU A 325 3.06 -24.80 24.24
N ILE A 326 2.68 -23.80 23.44
CA ILE A 326 3.18 -22.43 23.56
C ILE A 326 2.82 -21.86 24.93
N ALA A 327 1.54 -21.87 25.32
CA ALA A 327 1.11 -21.30 26.59
C ALA A 327 1.69 -22.03 27.79
N LEU A 328 1.89 -23.36 27.71
CA LEU A 328 2.48 -24.15 28.79
C LEU A 328 3.98 -23.90 28.98
N LYS A 329 4.72 -23.63 27.89
CA LYS A 329 6.19 -23.45 27.94
C LYS A 329 6.65 -22.00 27.99
N HIS A 330 5.83 -21.08 27.47
CA HIS A 330 6.20 -19.69 27.19
C HIS A 330 5.15 -18.69 27.71
N ARG A 331 4.51 -19.01 28.85
CA ARG A 331 3.45 -18.16 29.43
C ARG A 331 3.92 -16.74 29.74
N ASP A 332 5.19 -16.59 30.10
CA ASP A 332 5.86 -15.33 30.41
C ASP A 332 6.01 -14.40 29.18
N LEU A 333 5.86 -14.93 27.97
CA LEU A 333 5.91 -14.18 26.72
C LEU A 333 4.53 -13.72 26.22
N LEU A 334 3.46 -14.16 26.90
CA LEU A 334 2.07 -13.93 26.52
C LEU A 334 1.40 -12.94 27.48
N GLN A 335 0.46 -12.18 26.96
CA GLN A 335 -0.48 -11.40 27.75
C GLN A 335 -1.88 -11.97 27.59
N ALA A 336 -2.66 -11.96 28.68
CA ALA A 336 -4.07 -12.30 28.63
C ALA A 336 -4.90 -11.03 28.44
N ASP A 337 -5.93 -11.10 27.61
CA ASP A 337 -6.94 -10.07 27.54
C ASP A 337 -7.98 -10.20 28.68
N THR A 338 -8.94 -9.29 28.77
CA THR A 338 -10.01 -9.35 29.79
C THR A 338 -10.91 -10.58 29.70
N ALA A 339 -10.98 -11.24 28.54
CA ALA A 339 -11.73 -12.47 28.32
C ALA A 339 -10.89 -13.73 28.58
N GLY A 340 -9.61 -13.57 28.95
CA GLY A 340 -8.67 -14.67 29.18
C GLY A 340 -8.03 -15.24 27.91
N ARG A 341 -8.28 -14.66 26.73
CA ARG A 341 -7.59 -15.03 25.48
C ARG A 341 -6.14 -14.60 25.58
N LEU A 342 -5.22 -15.43 25.09
CA LEU A 342 -3.79 -15.13 25.13
C LEU A 342 -3.32 -14.60 23.80
N VAL A 343 -2.48 -13.57 23.83
CA VAL A 343 -1.79 -13.04 22.64
C VAL A 343 -0.32 -12.81 22.97
N PRO A 344 0.57 -12.69 21.96
CA PRO A 344 1.93 -12.22 22.20
C PRO A 344 1.92 -10.91 22.99
N SER A 345 2.82 -10.77 23.96
CA SER A 345 2.90 -9.54 24.74
C SER A 345 3.13 -8.33 23.84
N THR A 346 2.41 -7.26 24.13
CA THR A 346 2.55 -5.97 23.43
C THR A 346 3.68 -5.11 23.99
N ASP A 347 4.28 -5.50 25.12
CA ASP A 347 5.58 -4.96 25.52
C ASP A 347 6.63 -5.47 24.52
N ALA A 348 7.33 -4.55 23.85
CA ALA A 348 8.25 -4.90 22.76
C ALA A 348 9.34 -5.90 23.18
N LYS A 349 9.84 -5.83 24.42
CA LYS A 349 10.92 -6.70 24.90
C LYS A 349 10.41 -8.11 25.18
N ILE A 350 9.25 -8.23 25.81
CA ILE A 350 8.62 -9.52 26.10
C ILE A 350 8.08 -10.15 24.81
N GLY A 351 7.37 -9.37 24.00
CA GLY A 351 6.83 -9.80 22.70
C GLY A 351 7.92 -10.25 21.73
N PHE A 352 9.10 -9.61 21.75
CA PHE A 352 10.25 -10.06 20.96
C PHE A 352 10.66 -11.49 21.34
N GLY A 353 10.55 -11.87 22.62
CA GLY A 353 10.77 -13.24 23.04
C GLY A 353 9.85 -14.23 22.32
N PHE A 354 8.55 -13.95 22.23
CA PHE A 354 7.60 -14.81 21.52
C PHE A 354 8.00 -14.97 20.05
N TRP A 355 8.20 -13.86 19.35
CA TRP A 355 8.55 -13.87 17.93
C TRP A 355 9.89 -14.54 17.67
N LYS A 356 10.90 -14.28 18.52
CA LYS A 356 12.21 -14.90 18.41
C LYS A 356 12.12 -16.43 18.50
N GLN A 357 11.34 -16.96 19.43
CA GLN A 357 11.17 -18.42 19.56
C GLN A 357 10.56 -19.02 18.30
N TRP A 358 9.49 -18.41 17.78
CA TRP A 358 8.81 -18.92 16.59
C TRP A 358 9.65 -18.76 15.33
N HIS A 359 10.17 -17.56 15.09
CA HIS A 359 10.94 -17.21 13.89
C HIS A 359 12.29 -17.92 13.84
N SER A 360 12.95 -18.14 14.98
CA SER A 360 14.17 -18.97 15.03
C SER A 360 13.88 -20.41 14.62
N TRP A 361 12.75 -20.97 15.05
CA TRP A 361 12.37 -22.32 14.68
C TRP A 361 12.05 -22.42 13.18
N LEU A 362 11.27 -21.46 12.65
CA LEU A 362 10.93 -21.36 11.23
C LEU A 362 12.18 -21.21 10.34
N ALA A 363 13.10 -20.32 10.69
CA ALA A 363 14.38 -20.18 10.00
C ALA A 363 15.19 -21.49 10.04
N GLY A 364 15.13 -22.22 11.16
CA GLY A 364 15.70 -23.57 11.28
C GLY A 364 15.05 -24.61 10.37
N GLN A 365 13.82 -24.40 9.91
CA GLN A 365 13.15 -25.24 8.89
C GLN A 365 13.48 -24.81 7.45
N GLY A 366 14.31 -23.76 7.28
CA GLY A 366 14.69 -23.22 5.97
C GLY A 366 13.70 -22.20 5.38
N ILE A 367 12.77 -21.68 6.18
CA ILE A 367 11.90 -20.55 5.79
C ILE A 367 12.72 -19.26 5.64
N ASP A 368 12.39 -18.47 4.62
CA ASP A 368 13.15 -17.27 4.24
C ASP A 368 12.36 -15.97 4.37
N MET A 369 11.03 -16.03 4.50
CA MET A 369 10.17 -14.85 4.55
C MET A 369 8.83 -15.12 5.24
N LEU A 370 8.12 -14.04 5.56
CA LEU A 370 6.87 -14.09 6.30
C LEU A 370 5.74 -13.34 5.58
N LYS A 371 4.51 -13.80 5.74
CA LYS A 371 3.29 -13.01 5.58
C LYS A 371 2.57 -12.96 6.92
N VAL A 372 2.24 -11.76 7.40
CA VAL A 372 1.66 -11.57 8.74
C VAL A 372 0.31 -10.88 8.67
N ASP A 373 -0.73 -11.65 8.96
CA ASP A 373 -2.13 -11.24 8.88
C ASP A 373 -2.71 -10.78 10.23
N SER A 374 -3.97 -10.36 10.20
CA SER A 374 -4.78 -9.99 11.36
C SER A 374 -4.22 -8.85 12.21
N GLN A 375 -3.41 -7.96 11.62
CA GLN A 375 -2.76 -6.88 12.37
C GLN A 375 -3.77 -5.85 12.92
N SER A 376 -4.78 -5.48 12.14
CA SER A 376 -5.87 -4.59 12.57
C SER A 376 -6.80 -5.21 13.62
N SER A 377 -6.72 -6.53 13.85
CA SER A 377 -7.52 -7.21 14.88
C SER A 377 -7.00 -6.95 16.30
N LEU A 378 -5.80 -6.40 16.46
CA LEU A 378 -5.18 -6.13 17.77
C LEU A 378 -6.11 -5.34 18.71
N ILE A 379 -6.89 -4.40 18.16
CA ILE A 379 -7.85 -3.59 18.94
C ILE A 379 -8.81 -4.46 19.77
N GLU A 380 -9.24 -5.61 19.25
CA GLU A 380 -10.17 -6.53 19.94
C GLU A 380 -9.55 -7.22 21.16
N PHE A 381 -8.21 -7.25 21.25
CA PHE A 381 -7.48 -7.87 22.36
C PHE A 381 -7.01 -6.86 23.39
N VAL A 382 -6.86 -5.58 23.03
CA VAL A 382 -6.26 -4.56 23.90
C VAL A 382 -7.20 -3.44 24.31
N LYS A 383 -8.35 -3.28 23.62
CA LYS A 383 -9.35 -2.26 23.96
C LYS A 383 -9.79 -2.41 25.42
N GLY A 384 -9.84 -1.27 26.12
CA GLY A 384 -10.21 -1.20 27.53
C GLY A 384 -9.11 -1.62 28.52
N GLN A 385 -7.95 -2.06 28.05
CA GLN A 385 -6.87 -2.57 28.91
C GLN A 385 -5.62 -1.70 28.87
N GLN A 386 -5.27 -1.19 27.69
CA GLN A 386 -4.11 -0.33 27.50
C GLN A 386 -4.29 0.57 26.27
N PRO A 387 -3.47 1.64 26.14
CA PRO A 387 -3.48 2.51 24.97
C PRO A 387 -3.22 1.75 23.67
N LEU A 388 -4.12 1.87 22.68
CA LEU A 388 -4.03 1.13 21.42
C LEU A 388 -2.77 1.47 20.62
N GLY A 389 -2.40 2.75 20.57
CA GLY A 389 -1.20 3.20 19.84
C GLY A 389 0.08 2.61 20.43
N GLN A 390 0.21 2.58 21.76
CA GLN A 390 1.34 1.96 22.44
C GLN A 390 1.38 0.44 22.21
N ALA A 391 0.23 -0.23 22.29
CA ALA A 391 0.14 -1.68 22.08
C ALA A 391 0.54 -2.08 20.65
N ALA A 392 0.06 -1.34 19.64
CA ALA A 392 0.41 -1.58 18.25
C ALA A 392 1.90 -1.33 18.00
N LYS A 393 2.43 -0.20 18.49
CA LYS A 393 3.85 0.14 18.37
C LYS A 393 4.75 -0.94 18.97
N GLY A 394 4.50 -1.34 20.22
CA GLY A 394 5.34 -2.34 20.89
C GLY A 394 5.32 -3.71 20.22
N LEU A 395 4.15 -4.17 19.76
CA LEU A 395 4.06 -5.47 19.08
C LEU A 395 4.65 -5.45 17.67
N HIS A 396 4.53 -4.34 16.92
CA HIS A 396 5.21 -4.17 15.63
C HIS A 396 6.73 -4.10 15.80
N GLU A 397 7.23 -3.34 16.78
CA GLU A 397 8.66 -3.29 17.11
C GLU A 397 9.22 -4.69 17.39
N ALA A 398 8.49 -5.49 18.19
CA ALA A 398 8.85 -6.87 18.49
C ALA A 398 8.87 -7.77 17.24
N LEU A 399 7.82 -7.70 16.41
CA LEU A 399 7.70 -8.48 15.17
C LEU A 399 8.81 -8.12 14.18
N GLU A 400 8.99 -6.83 13.90
CA GLU A 400 9.96 -6.34 12.91
C GLU A 400 11.40 -6.61 13.33
N ALA A 401 11.70 -6.53 14.63
CA ALA A 401 13.02 -6.90 15.15
C ALA A 401 13.33 -8.39 14.89
N SER A 402 12.37 -9.28 15.15
CA SER A 402 12.53 -10.72 14.89
C SER A 402 12.60 -11.03 13.39
N ALA A 403 11.73 -10.41 12.58
CA ALA A 403 11.75 -10.57 11.13
C ALA A 403 13.06 -10.08 10.50
N SER A 404 13.63 -9.00 11.02
CA SER A 404 14.93 -8.50 10.59
C SER A 404 16.06 -9.47 10.96
N LEU A 405 16.00 -10.06 12.16
CA LEU A 405 17.02 -10.98 12.66
C LEU A 405 17.07 -12.30 11.88
N TYR A 406 15.91 -12.87 11.54
CA TYR A 406 15.82 -14.21 10.97
C TYR A 406 15.56 -14.25 9.46
N PHE A 407 14.95 -13.21 8.90
CA PHE A 407 14.48 -13.19 7.51
C PHE A 407 14.93 -11.95 6.73
N ASP A 408 15.91 -11.20 7.22
CA ASP A 408 16.45 -10.02 6.52
C ASP A 408 15.37 -8.97 6.20
N GLY A 409 14.32 -8.91 7.04
CA GLY A 409 13.17 -8.02 6.89
C GLY A 409 12.19 -8.43 5.79
N ARG A 410 12.29 -9.64 5.23
CA ARG A 410 11.39 -10.18 4.19
C ARG A 410 10.04 -10.52 4.80
N LEU A 411 9.17 -9.52 4.85
CA LEU A 411 7.86 -9.57 5.47
C LEU A 411 6.81 -8.85 4.61
N ILE A 412 5.69 -9.53 4.34
CA ILE A 412 4.45 -8.92 3.86
C ILE A 412 3.55 -8.65 5.05
N ASN A 413 3.24 -7.38 5.32
CA ASN A 413 2.21 -7.03 6.30
C ASN A 413 0.82 -7.09 5.67
N CYS A 414 -0.14 -7.70 6.35
CA CYS A 414 -1.45 -7.96 5.79
C CYS A 414 -2.55 -7.77 6.85
N MET A 415 -3.77 -7.47 6.39
CA MET A 415 -4.93 -7.08 7.21
C MET A 415 -4.61 -6.00 8.25
N GLY A 416 -3.70 -5.10 7.90
CA GLY A 416 -3.12 -4.13 8.83
C GLY A 416 -3.23 -2.70 8.33
N MET A 417 -4.32 -2.35 7.64
CA MET A 417 -4.50 -1.01 7.11
C MET A 417 -5.06 -0.02 8.12
N ALA A 418 -5.42 -0.43 9.35
CA ALA A 418 -5.80 0.52 10.39
C ALA A 418 -4.60 1.42 10.74
N GLN A 419 -4.85 2.71 10.96
CA GLN A 419 -3.80 3.72 11.19
C GLN A 419 -2.81 3.36 12.31
N GLU A 420 -3.25 2.72 13.38
CA GLU A 420 -2.38 2.26 14.47
C GLU A 420 -1.32 1.26 14.00
N ASN A 421 -1.58 0.52 12.93
CA ASN A 421 -0.62 -0.40 12.32
C ASN A 421 0.21 0.31 11.24
N VAL A 422 -0.46 1.05 10.35
CA VAL A 422 0.18 1.75 9.22
C VAL A 422 1.30 2.68 9.70
N TRP A 423 1.12 3.36 10.83
CA TRP A 423 2.12 4.28 11.37
C TRP A 423 3.10 3.65 12.37
N SER A 424 2.87 2.41 12.81
CA SER A 424 3.71 1.74 13.82
C SER A 424 4.82 0.87 13.24
N ARG A 425 4.76 0.55 11.95
CA ARG A 425 5.81 -0.24 11.28
C ARG A 425 6.93 0.67 10.80
N VAL A 426 8.13 0.42 11.29
CA VAL A 426 9.30 1.27 11.05
C VAL A 426 10.11 0.75 9.87
N ASN A 427 10.32 -0.57 9.78
CA ASN A 427 11.32 -1.16 8.88
C ASN A 427 10.74 -1.96 7.72
N SER A 428 9.55 -2.55 7.88
CA SER A 428 8.94 -3.40 6.87
C SER A 428 8.51 -2.60 5.65
N ALA A 429 8.89 -3.12 4.48
CA ALA A 429 8.77 -2.43 3.20
C ALA A 429 7.46 -2.76 2.45
N ILE A 430 6.91 -3.95 2.67
CA ILE A 430 5.74 -4.45 1.95
C ILE A 430 4.52 -4.48 2.87
N SER A 431 3.41 -3.99 2.36
CA SER A 431 2.11 -4.07 3.03
C SER A 431 1.02 -4.21 1.99
N ARG A 432 0.12 -5.16 2.22
CA ARG A 432 -1.11 -5.29 1.46
C ARG A 432 -2.00 -4.06 1.61
N ASN A 433 -2.64 -3.67 0.52
CA ASN A 433 -3.49 -2.48 0.44
C ASN A 433 -4.88 -2.73 -0.15
N SER A 434 -5.34 -3.97 -0.21
CA SER A 434 -6.71 -4.35 -0.56
C SER A 434 -7.22 -5.50 0.29
N ASP A 435 -8.54 -5.70 0.26
CA ASP A 435 -9.15 -6.95 0.66
C ASP A 435 -8.72 -8.10 -0.27
N ASP A 436 -9.04 -9.33 0.15
CA ASP A 436 -8.77 -10.51 -0.65
C ASP A 436 -9.44 -10.38 -2.03
N PHE A 437 -8.75 -10.82 -3.07
CA PHE A 437 -9.38 -11.10 -4.34
C PHE A 437 -10.31 -12.32 -4.20
N TYR A 438 -11.61 -12.17 -4.46
CA TYR A 438 -12.59 -13.26 -4.49
C TYR A 438 -12.97 -13.59 -5.94
N PRO A 439 -12.20 -14.44 -6.64
CA PRO A 439 -12.40 -14.78 -8.05
C PRO A 439 -13.78 -15.37 -8.36
N ALA A 440 -14.42 -16.05 -7.41
CA ALA A 440 -15.76 -16.59 -7.60
C ALA A 440 -16.87 -15.53 -7.71
N LYS A 441 -16.55 -14.23 -7.56
CA LYS A 441 -17.51 -13.12 -7.64
C LYS A 441 -17.24 -12.31 -8.93
N PRO A 442 -18.13 -12.34 -9.93
CA PRO A 442 -17.90 -11.71 -11.24
C PRO A 442 -17.60 -10.20 -11.21
N GLU A 443 -18.10 -9.50 -10.20
CA GLU A 443 -17.94 -8.04 -10.07
C GLU A 443 -16.69 -7.65 -9.26
N TRP A 444 -15.86 -8.61 -8.87
CA TRP A 444 -14.83 -8.38 -7.86
C TRP A 444 -13.55 -7.75 -8.40
N PHE A 445 -13.21 -7.94 -9.68
CA PHE A 445 -12.09 -7.22 -10.30
C PHE A 445 -12.22 -5.71 -10.09
N ARG A 446 -13.42 -5.15 -10.29
CA ARG A 446 -13.71 -3.72 -10.09
C ARG A 446 -13.36 -3.25 -8.68
N GLU A 447 -13.84 -3.95 -7.65
CA GLU A 447 -13.58 -3.56 -6.26
C GLU A 447 -12.09 -3.72 -5.93
N HIS A 448 -11.46 -4.78 -6.44
CA HIS A 448 -10.03 -5.03 -6.27
C HIS A 448 -9.17 -3.94 -6.89
N ALA A 449 -9.45 -3.56 -8.14
CA ALA A 449 -8.75 -2.51 -8.86
C ALA A 449 -8.95 -1.13 -8.21
N LEU A 450 -10.19 -0.82 -7.80
CA LEU A 450 -10.54 0.42 -7.09
C LEU A 450 -9.75 0.54 -5.78
N GLN A 451 -9.79 -0.50 -4.93
CA GLN A 451 -9.08 -0.50 -3.65
C GLN A 451 -7.57 -0.37 -3.86
N ASN A 452 -6.97 -1.20 -4.71
CA ASN A 452 -5.53 -1.21 -4.91
C ASN A 452 -5.01 0.12 -5.47
N ALA A 453 -5.64 0.65 -6.52
CA ALA A 453 -5.19 1.90 -7.12
C ALA A 453 -5.32 3.07 -6.14
N TYR A 454 -6.51 3.30 -5.58
CA TYR A 454 -6.73 4.47 -4.73
C TYR A 454 -6.13 4.36 -3.34
N ASN A 455 -6.07 3.17 -2.72
CA ASN A 455 -5.36 3.03 -1.45
C ASN A 455 -3.86 3.28 -1.65
N SER A 456 -3.29 2.92 -2.81
CA SER A 456 -1.88 3.21 -3.11
C SER A 456 -1.56 4.70 -3.06
N PHE A 457 -2.52 5.60 -3.31
CA PHE A 457 -2.27 7.05 -3.28
C PHE A 457 -1.63 7.51 -1.96
N TYR A 458 -2.19 7.15 -0.81
CA TYR A 458 -1.58 7.47 0.48
C TYR A 458 -0.65 6.36 0.98
N HIS A 459 -1.04 5.09 0.79
CA HIS A 459 -0.35 3.96 1.41
C HIS A 459 1.03 3.72 0.80
N SER A 460 1.20 4.07 -0.48
CA SER A 460 2.48 3.89 -1.17
C SER A 460 3.58 4.84 -0.68
N THR A 461 3.22 5.95 -0.01
CA THR A 461 4.20 6.84 0.62
C THR A 461 5.01 6.12 1.71
N LEU A 462 4.43 5.08 2.32
CA LEU A 462 5.03 4.31 3.41
C LEU A 462 5.50 2.91 2.99
N TYR A 463 4.89 2.30 1.96
CA TYR A 463 5.10 0.90 1.57
C TYR A 463 5.08 0.70 0.04
N TRP A 464 5.64 -0.41 -0.45
CA TRP A 464 5.61 -0.73 -1.89
C TRP A 464 4.27 -1.29 -2.41
N GLY A 465 3.32 -1.61 -1.51
CA GLY A 465 2.01 -2.15 -1.88
C GLY A 465 2.06 -3.62 -2.33
N ASP A 466 1.43 -4.52 -1.57
CA ASP A 466 1.07 -5.85 -2.05
C ASP A 466 -0.37 -5.81 -2.58
N TRP A 467 -0.53 -5.99 -3.90
CA TRP A 467 -1.83 -5.92 -4.57
C TRP A 467 -2.56 -7.27 -4.61
N ASP A 468 -2.11 -8.23 -3.81
CA ASP A 468 -2.69 -9.56 -3.59
C ASP A 468 -2.44 -10.60 -4.70
N ILE A 469 -2.71 -11.85 -4.36
CA ILE A 469 -2.84 -13.00 -5.26
C ILE A 469 -3.91 -12.74 -6.33
N TRP A 470 -3.83 -13.51 -7.40
CA TRP A 470 -4.80 -13.53 -8.49
C TRP A 470 -4.69 -14.88 -9.23
N TRP A 471 -5.65 -15.14 -10.11
CA TRP A 471 -5.72 -16.36 -10.91
C TRP A 471 -5.40 -16.06 -12.37
N THR A 472 -4.51 -16.87 -12.94
CA THR A 472 -4.14 -16.83 -14.36
C THR A 472 -5.21 -17.48 -15.23
N SER A 473 -5.91 -18.50 -14.72
CA SER A 473 -7.10 -19.06 -15.38
C SER A 473 -8.38 -18.41 -14.84
N HIS A 474 -8.67 -17.21 -15.33
CA HIS A 474 -9.87 -16.44 -14.98
C HIS A 474 -10.33 -15.56 -16.15
N GLU A 475 -11.61 -15.18 -16.19
CA GLU A 475 -12.13 -14.27 -17.24
C GLU A 475 -11.45 -12.89 -17.20
N ASP A 476 -11.19 -12.38 -15.99
CA ASP A 476 -10.46 -11.12 -15.75
C ASP A 476 -8.93 -11.28 -15.73
N SER A 477 -8.38 -12.44 -16.14
CA SER A 477 -6.93 -12.72 -16.03
C SER A 477 -6.06 -11.68 -16.72
N ARG A 478 -6.47 -11.21 -17.91
CA ARG A 478 -5.76 -10.14 -18.64
C ARG A 478 -5.77 -8.82 -17.88
N ASP A 479 -6.93 -8.45 -17.34
CA ASP A 479 -7.10 -7.25 -16.53
C ASP A 479 -6.21 -7.31 -15.27
N HIS A 480 -6.21 -8.44 -14.56
CA HIS A 480 -5.31 -8.67 -13.44
C HIS A 480 -3.84 -8.63 -13.83
N ALA A 481 -3.45 -9.23 -14.96
CA ALA A 481 -2.07 -9.23 -15.40
C ALA A 481 -1.58 -7.78 -15.64
N VAL A 482 -2.36 -6.95 -16.35
CA VAL A 482 -2.00 -5.53 -16.54
C VAL A 482 -2.03 -4.76 -15.21
N LEU A 483 -2.98 -5.05 -14.33
CA LEU A 483 -3.06 -4.44 -13.00
C LEU A 483 -1.82 -4.77 -12.15
N ARG A 484 -1.26 -5.98 -12.28
CA ARG A 484 -0.01 -6.37 -11.62
C ARG A 484 1.23 -5.79 -12.29
N ALA A 485 1.20 -5.55 -13.60
CA ALA A 485 2.29 -4.86 -14.30
C ALA A 485 2.47 -3.42 -13.79
N ILE A 486 1.36 -2.69 -13.61
CA ILE A 486 1.38 -1.28 -13.17
C ILE A 486 1.50 -1.14 -11.63
N SER A 487 1.35 -2.22 -10.87
CA SER A 487 1.27 -2.15 -9.39
C SER A 487 2.55 -1.63 -8.73
N GLY A 488 3.71 -1.88 -9.33
CA GLY A 488 5.03 -1.59 -8.76
C GLY A 488 5.41 -2.43 -7.53
N GLY A 489 4.56 -3.40 -7.15
CA GLY A 489 4.71 -4.28 -5.99
C GLY A 489 5.05 -5.73 -6.35
N PRO A 490 4.99 -6.66 -5.38
CA PRO A 490 5.16 -8.09 -5.62
C PRO A 490 4.11 -8.64 -6.59
N VAL A 491 4.47 -9.66 -7.39
CA VAL A 491 3.55 -10.37 -8.28
C VAL A 491 3.60 -11.86 -8.00
N TYR A 492 2.45 -12.40 -7.62
CA TYR A 492 2.32 -13.82 -7.31
C TYR A 492 0.89 -14.31 -7.51
N ILE A 493 0.77 -15.58 -7.85
CA ILE A 493 -0.48 -16.23 -8.23
C ILE A 493 -0.93 -17.21 -7.15
N SER A 494 -2.19 -17.65 -7.23
CA SER A 494 -2.73 -18.66 -6.31
C SER A 494 -3.63 -19.69 -6.99
N ASP A 495 -3.42 -19.93 -8.29
CA ASP A 495 -4.19 -20.92 -9.05
C ASP A 495 -4.14 -22.31 -8.40
N LYS A 496 -5.25 -23.05 -8.52
CA LYS A 496 -5.31 -24.46 -8.13
C LYS A 496 -4.40 -25.33 -8.99
N VAL A 497 -4.12 -26.54 -8.51
CA VAL A 497 -3.35 -27.53 -9.26
C VAL A 497 -4.05 -27.84 -10.59
N GLY A 498 -3.31 -27.75 -11.69
CA GLY A 498 -3.76 -27.96 -13.06
C GLY A 498 -4.21 -26.69 -13.79
N GLU A 499 -4.50 -25.61 -13.07
CA GLU A 499 -5.19 -24.42 -13.60
C GLU A 499 -4.26 -23.25 -13.98
N THR A 500 -2.94 -23.34 -13.79
CA THR A 500 -2.06 -22.20 -14.14
C THR A 500 -1.97 -22.01 -15.66
N ASP A 501 -2.25 -20.81 -16.14
CA ASP A 501 -2.00 -20.37 -17.51
C ASP A 501 -0.66 -19.63 -17.59
N ALA A 502 0.31 -20.26 -18.25
CA ALA A 502 1.66 -19.71 -18.39
C ALA A 502 1.71 -18.50 -19.33
N ASP A 503 0.85 -18.45 -20.35
CA ASP A 503 0.90 -17.41 -21.38
C ASP A 503 0.46 -16.05 -20.84
N VAL A 504 -0.47 -16.05 -19.87
CA VAL A 504 -0.88 -14.85 -19.12
C VAL A 504 0.29 -14.27 -18.31
N LEU A 505 1.23 -15.11 -17.87
CA LEU A 505 2.39 -14.68 -17.05
C LEU A 505 3.58 -14.20 -17.88
N ARG A 506 3.78 -14.70 -19.11
CA ARG A 506 4.96 -14.38 -19.93
C ARG A 506 5.21 -12.88 -20.14
N PRO A 507 4.18 -12.01 -20.31
CA PRO A 507 4.40 -10.58 -20.48
C PRO A 507 4.84 -9.86 -19.20
N LEU A 508 4.67 -10.48 -18.03
CA LEU A 508 5.01 -9.90 -16.72
C LEU A 508 6.45 -10.19 -16.28
N ILE A 509 7.08 -11.23 -16.83
CA ILE A 509 8.30 -11.80 -16.28
C ILE A 509 9.37 -12.01 -17.36
N LEU A 510 10.62 -12.02 -16.95
CA LEU A 510 11.75 -12.56 -17.72
C LEU A 510 11.78 -14.09 -17.64
N ALA A 511 12.59 -14.73 -18.47
CA ALA A 511 12.74 -16.19 -18.52
C ALA A 511 13.19 -16.80 -17.18
N ASP A 512 13.99 -16.05 -16.41
CA ASP A 512 14.45 -16.45 -15.07
C ASP A 512 13.37 -16.26 -13.97
N GLY A 513 12.19 -15.75 -14.33
CA GLY A 513 11.08 -15.48 -13.41
C GLY A 513 11.14 -14.13 -12.72
N ARG A 514 12.11 -13.26 -13.05
CA ARG A 514 12.13 -11.89 -12.55
C ARG A 514 10.94 -11.11 -13.09
N VAL A 515 10.23 -10.41 -12.22
CA VAL A 515 9.09 -9.56 -12.57
C VAL A 515 9.59 -8.26 -13.18
N LEU A 516 8.98 -7.87 -14.30
CA LEU A 516 9.15 -6.56 -14.92
C LEU A 516 8.25 -5.56 -14.19
N ARG A 517 8.82 -4.96 -13.16
CA ARG A 517 8.13 -4.10 -12.19
C ARG A 517 8.30 -2.63 -12.57
N ALA A 518 7.26 -1.83 -12.29
CA ALA A 518 7.39 -0.37 -12.29
C ALA A 518 8.23 0.12 -11.09
N ASP A 519 8.92 1.24 -11.24
CA ASP A 519 9.88 1.75 -10.25
C ASP A 519 9.22 2.34 -9.01
N LYS A 520 7.94 2.72 -9.12
CA LYS A 520 7.10 3.19 -8.02
C LYS A 520 5.76 2.45 -8.04
N PRO A 521 5.07 2.32 -6.89
CA PRO A 521 3.73 1.78 -6.86
C PRO A 521 2.77 2.59 -7.73
N GLY A 522 1.86 1.92 -8.43
CA GLY A 522 0.88 2.58 -9.28
C GLY A 522 -0.13 3.39 -8.48
N VAL A 523 -0.45 4.60 -8.93
CA VAL A 523 -1.46 5.48 -8.31
C VAL A 523 -2.38 6.09 -9.37
N PRO A 524 -3.60 6.55 -9.02
CA PRO A 524 -4.49 7.17 -9.98
C PRO A 524 -3.90 8.45 -10.57
N THR A 525 -4.20 8.74 -11.83
CA THR A 525 -3.87 10.03 -12.45
C THR A 525 -4.69 11.16 -11.82
N GLU A 526 -4.16 12.39 -11.84
CA GLU A 526 -4.76 13.53 -11.13
C GLU A 526 -6.20 13.81 -11.58
N ASP A 527 -6.50 13.67 -12.88
CA ASP A 527 -7.79 13.97 -13.49
C ASP A 527 -8.93 13.04 -13.02
N VAL A 528 -8.60 11.82 -12.56
CA VAL A 528 -9.59 10.90 -11.99
C VAL A 528 -9.49 10.79 -10.47
N LEU A 529 -8.48 11.39 -9.84
CA LEU A 529 -8.16 11.21 -8.42
C LEU A 529 -9.30 11.55 -7.44
N LEU A 530 -10.14 12.53 -7.79
CA LEU A 530 -11.28 12.98 -6.98
C LEU A 530 -12.64 12.50 -7.52
N VAL A 531 -12.63 11.52 -8.44
CA VAL A 531 -13.80 10.97 -9.11
C VAL A 531 -13.93 9.49 -8.78
N ASN A 532 -15.15 8.99 -8.60
CA ASN A 532 -15.38 7.56 -8.43
C ASN A 532 -15.63 6.89 -9.80
N PRO A 533 -14.65 6.17 -10.38
CA PRO A 533 -14.80 5.51 -11.69
C PRO A 533 -15.81 4.35 -11.69
N VAL A 534 -16.29 3.92 -10.52
CA VAL A 534 -17.39 2.93 -10.44
C VAL A 534 -18.75 3.57 -10.75
N GLU A 535 -18.91 4.84 -10.40
CA GLU A 535 -20.18 5.59 -10.47
C GLU A 535 -20.18 6.65 -11.58
N THR A 536 -19.00 7.00 -12.08
CA THR A 536 -18.81 7.95 -13.19
C THR A 536 -18.20 7.20 -14.37
N ALA A 537 -18.74 7.39 -15.57
CA ALA A 537 -18.26 6.78 -16.80
C ALA A 537 -16.93 7.40 -17.28
N VAL A 538 -15.88 7.23 -16.47
CA VAL A 538 -14.48 7.58 -16.75
C VAL A 538 -13.61 6.34 -16.56
N PRO A 539 -12.51 6.20 -17.32
CA PRO A 539 -11.61 5.07 -17.12
C PRO A 539 -10.88 5.21 -15.79
N LEU A 540 -10.64 4.10 -15.08
CA LEU A 540 -9.63 4.11 -14.03
C LEU A 540 -8.27 4.19 -14.71
N LYS A 541 -7.63 5.36 -14.66
CA LYS A 541 -6.26 5.57 -15.14
C LYS A 541 -5.29 5.47 -13.97
N ILE A 542 -4.28 4.59 -14.12
CA ILE A 542 -3.22 4.36 -13.13
C ILE A 542 -1.89 4.69 -13.80
N MET A 543 -1.12 5.57 -13.16
CA MET A 543 0.21 5.95 -13.61
C MET A 543 1.30 5.32 -12.75
N SER A 544 2.45 5.09 -13.39
CA SER A 544 3.73 4.82 -12.75
C SER A 544 4.86 5.12 -13.75
N ARG A 545 6.10 4.72 -13.43
CA ARG A 545 7.29 4.95 -14.25
C ARG A 545 8.22 3.75 -14.25
N SER A 546 9.06 3.66 -15.28
CA SER A 546 10.22 2.77 -15.33
C SER A 546 11.39 3.50 -16.00
N GLY A 547 12.41 3.82 -15.22
CA GLY A 547 13.44 4.78 -15.58
C GLY A 547 12.85 6.14 -15.96
N ASP A 548 13.26 6.64 -17.11
CA ASP A 548 12.76 7.90 -17.67
C ASP A 548 11.43 7.75 -18.43
N SER A 549 10.91 6.52 -18.55
CA SER A 549 9.67 6.24 -19.27
C SER A 549 8.45 6.32 -18.35
N GLY A 550 7.37 6.93 -18.85
CA GLY A 550 6.07 6.94 -18.21
C GLY A 550 5.25 5.69 -18.55
N LEU A 551 4.45 5.22 -17.60
CA LEU A 551 3.55 4.08 -17.77
C LEU A 551 2.12 4.50 -17.41
N LEU A 552 1.16 4.21 -18.27
CA LEU A 552 -0.26 4.41 -17.98
C LEU A 552 -1.05 3.14 -18.28
N ALA A 553 -1.79 2.64 -17.32
CA ALA A 553 -2.78 1.60 -17.52
C ALA A 553 -4.19 2.18 -17.36
N ALA A 554 -5.13 1.78 -18.21
CA ALA A 554 -6.52 2.21 -18.11
C ALA A 554 -7.47 1.01 -18.08
N PHE A 555 -8.43 1.04 -17.15
CA PHE A 555 -9.39 -0.04 -16.91
C PHE A 555 -10.82 0.47 -16.96
N HIS A 556 -11.72 -0.36 -17.49
CA HIS A 556 -13.15 -0.16 -17.38
C HIS A 556 -13.65 -0.80 -16.08
N ILE A 557 -13.97 0.03 -15.09
CA ILE A 557 -14.52 -0.43 -13.81
C ILE A 557 -15.86 0.22 -13.45
N HIS A 558 -16.52 0.88 -14.41
CA HIS A 558 -17.85 1.46 -14.21
C HIS A 558 -18.92 0.36 -14.13
N THR A 559 -20.03 0.61 -13.46
CA THR A 559 -21.12 -0.38 -13.28
C THR A 559 -21.88 -0.76 -14.55
N GLU A 560 -21.78 0.06 -15.60
CA GLU A 560 -22.41 -0.21 -16.91
C GLU A 560 -21.44 -0.82 -17.93
N ALA A 561 -21.95 -1.45 -18.99
CA ALA A 561 -21.14 -2.18 -19.98
C ALA A 561 -20.68 -1.35 -21.19
N ALA A 562 -21.15 -0.10 -21.33
CA ALA A 562 -20.78 0.75 -22.46
C ALA A 562 -19.27 1.05 -22.45
N PRO A 563 -18.58 1.02 -23.60
CA PRO A 563 -17.20 1.46 -23.70
C PRO A 563 -17.03 2.90 -23.20
N ILE A 564 -15.88 3.18 -22.60
CA ILE A 564 -15.57 4.49 -22.04
C ILE A 564 -14.44 5.12 -22.84
N GLU A 565 -14.63 6.36 -23.26
CA GLU A 565 -13.58 7.15 -23.90
C GLU A 565 -12.62 7.70 -22.84
N GLY A 566 -11.34 7.70 -23.18
CA GLY A 566 -10.26 8.20 -22.35
C GLY A 566 -9.24 8.95 -23.17
N GLU A 567 -8.42 9.71 -22.45
CA GLU A 567 -7.33 10.49 -23.03
C GLU A 567 -6.07 10.26 -22.20
N PHE A 568 -4.95 10.09 -22.89
CA PHE A 568 -3.61 10.12 -22.33
C PHE A 568 -3.01 11.48 -22.63
N ARG A 569 -2.50 12.15 -21.59
CA ARG A 569 -1.59 13.30 -21.70
C ARG A 569 -0.27 13.00 -21.00
N LEU A 570 0.84 13.60 -21.44
CA LEU A 570 2.10 13.48 -20.71
C LEU A 570 2.00 14.01 -19.27
N SER A 571 1.16 15.02 -19.04
CA SER A 571 0.84 15.55 -17.71
C SER A 571 0.12 14.56 -16.79
N ASP A 572 -0.42 13.46 -17.31
CA ASP A 572 -1.03 12.42 -16.48
C ASP A 572 0.03 11.60 -15.71
N ILE A 573 1.31 11.69 -16.12
CA ILE A 573 2.42 10.97 -15.50
C ILE A 573 3.29 11.95 -14.70
N ASP A 574 3.28 11.81 -13.38
CA ASP A 574 4.08 12.65 -12.50
C ASP A 574 5.60 12.42 -12.69
N GLY A 575 6.34 13.52 -12.78
CA GLY A 575 7.81 13.54 -12.83
C GLY A 575 8.45 13.25 -14.20
N LEU A 576 7.68 13.25 -15.30
CA LEU A 576 8.29 13.30 -16.64
C LEU A 576 9.06 14.61 -16.86
N GLU A 577 10.01 14.59 -17.79
CA GLU A 577 10.82 15.76 -18.13
C GLU A 577 9.94 16.78 -18.88
N ALA A 578 9.89 18.01 -18.36
CA ALA A 578 9.18 19.10 -19.00
C ALA A 578 9.80 19.44 -20.38
N ASP A 579 8.97 19.93 -21.30
CA ASP A 579 9.35 20.33 -22.67
C ASP A 579 9.97 19.22 -23.55
N ALA A 580 10.04 17.99 -23.06
CA ALA A 580 10.55 16.85 -23.83
C ALA A 580 9.45 16.23 -24.71
N GLU A 581 9.84 15.78 -25.91
CA GLU A 581 8.97 14.96 -26.76
C GLU A 581 9.09 13.49 -26.35
N TYR A 582 7.95 12.81 -26.34
CA TYR A 582 7.84 11.40 -26.01
C TYR A 582 7.22 10.62 -27.17
N ALA A 583 7.71 9.40 -27.39
CA ALA A 583 7.00 8.41 -28.18
C ALA A 583 6.07 7.63 -27.23
N VAL A 584 4.77 7.71 -27.46
CA VAL A 584 3.76 6.96 -26.70
C VAL A 584 3.40 5.71 -27.47
N TYR A 585 3.79 4.55 -26.93
CA TYR A 585 3.51 3.24 -27.47
C TYR A 585 2.25 2.65 -26.83
N ASP A 586 1.26 2.31 -27.65
CA ASP A 586 0.05 1.57 -27.28
C ASP A 586 0.33 0.06 -27.40
N TYR A 587 0.43 -0.61 -26.26
CA TYR A 587 0.81 -2.03 -26.18
C TYR A 587 -0.18 -2.94 -26.92
N PHE A 588 -1.48 -2.68 -26.79
CA PHE A 588 -2.51 -3.54 -27.35
C PHE A 588 -2.90 -3.11 -28.77
N GLY A 589 -2.91 -1.80 -29.04
CA GLY A 589 -3.11 -1.24 -30.38
C GLY A 589 -1.91 -1.44 -31.31
N ARG A 590 -0.74 -1.85 -30.79
CA ARG A 590 0.50 -2.09 -31.55
C ARG A 590 0.85 -0.91 -32.48
N ASN A 591 0.78 0.30 -31.92
CA ASN A 591 1.13 1.53 -32.64
C ASN A 591 1.84 2.50 -31.69
N ALA A 592 2.52 3.50 -32.26
CA ALA A 592 3.10 4.58 -31.47
C ALA A 592 2.84 5.95 -32.10
N SER A 593 2.78 6.97 -31.26
CA SER A 593 2.59 8.36 -31.67
C SER A 593 3.59 9.27 -30.95
N LEU A 594 4.06 10.32 -31.63
CA LEU A 594 4.84 11.39 -30.99
C LEU A 594 3.86 12.30 -30.24
N LEU A 595 4.10 12.50 -28.95
CA LEU A 595 3.41 13.47 -28.11
C LEU A 595 4.41 14.49 -27.55
N ASP A 596 4.00 15.74 -27.56
CA ASP A 596 4.57 16.83 -26.78
C ASP A 596 3.65 17.17 -25.59
N GLU A 597 3.99 18.22 -24.84
CA GLU A 597 3.21 18.68 -23.68
C GLU A 597 1.74 19.02 -23.98
N SER A 598 1.43 19.42 -25.22
CA SER A 598 0.09 19.81 -25.67
C SER A 598 -0.67 18.65 -26.31
N GLY A 599 0.04 17.58 -26.64
CA GLY A 599 -0.47 16.40 -27.32
C GLY A 599 -1.47 15.61 -26.47
N VAL A 600 -2.47 15.05 -27.15
CA VAL A 600 -3.48 14.17 -26.55
C VAL A 600 -3.55 12.91 -27.39
N TYR A 601 -3.47 11.74 -26.74
CA TYR A 601 -3.76 10.46 -27.37
C TYR A 601 -5.11 9.95 -26.86
N SER A 602 -6.11 9.90 -27.73
CA SER A 602 -7.45 9.40 -27.40
C SER A 602 -7.51 7.87 -27.52
N PHE A 603 -8.24 7.23 -26.60
CA PHE A 603 -8.45 5.79 -26.60
C PHE A 603 -9.82 5.42 -26.06
N THR A 604 -10.26 4.21 -26.35
CA THR A 604 -11.49 3.64 -25.79
C THR A 604 -11.14 2.43 -24.94
N VAL A 605 -11.75 2.30 -23.76
CA VAL A 605 -11.59 1.13 -22.88
C VAL A 605 -12.91 0.37 -22.77
N GLU A 606 -12.85 -0.95 -22.95
CA GLU A 606 -13.97 -1.88 -22.75
C GLU A 606 -13.67 -2.79 -21.56
N ARG A 607 -14.71 -3.40 -20.97
CA ARG A 607 -14.53 -4.43 -19.93
C ARG A 607 -13.72 -5.62 -20.45
N GLY A 608 -12.80 -6.16 -19.66
CA GLY A 608 -11.95 -7.28 -20.08
C GLY A 608 -10.83 -6.87 -21.06
N LYS A 609 -10.76 -5.60 -21.46
CA LYS A 609 -9.82 -5.09 -22.47
C LYS A 609 -9.11 -3.85 -21.91
N PRO A 610 -8.15 -4.05 -20.98
CA PRO A 610 -7.40 -2.94 -20.43
C PRO A 610 -6.55 -2.29 -21.52
N GLN A 611 -6.22 -1.02 -21.32
CA GLN A 611 -5.22 -0.31 -22.12
C GLN A 611 -3.92 -0.17 -21.34
N LEU A 612 -2.79 -0.18 -22.06
CA LEU A 612 -1.46 -0.01 -21.47
C LEU A 612 -0.57 0.78 -22.43
N PHE A 613 0.00 1.85 -21.92
CA PHE A 613 0.81 2.80 -22.68
C PHE A 613 2.19 2.96 -22.04
N THR A 614 3.21 3.06 -22.87
CA THR A 614 4.57 3.45 -22.47
C THR A 614 4.97 4.73 -23.18
N ALA A 615 5.22 5.80 -22.42
CA ALA A 615 5.77 7.04 -22.93
C ALA A 615 7.30 7.01 -22.78
N ALA A 616 8.02 6.75 -23.87
CA ALA A 616 9.49 6.73 -23.88
C ALA A 616 10.03 8.08 -24.41
N PRO A 617 10.96 8.74 -23.71
CA PRO A 617 11.47 10.04 -24.13
C PRO A 617 12.35 9.90 -25.38
N TYR A 618 12.25 10.87 -26.30
CA TYR A 618 13.20 10.98 -27.39
C TYR A 618 14.55 11.49 -26.88
N ARG A 619 15.60 10.72 -27.14
CA ARG A 619 17.00 11.08 -26.89
C ARG A 619 17.72 11.08 -28.24
N ASN A 620 18.17 12.26 -28.69
CA ASN A 620 18.79 12.43 -30.02
C ASN A 620 17.96 11.84 -31.17
N GLY A 621 16.63 12.01 -31.11
CA GLY A 621 15.71 11.51 -32.13
C GLY A 621 15.36 10.02 -32.05
N PHE A 622 15.80 9.31 -31.01
CA PHE A 622 15.52 7.90 -30.74
C PHE A 622 14.82 7.70 -29.40
N ALA A 623 13.75 6.90 -29.35
CA ALA A 623 13.03 6.54 -28.13
C ALA A 623 12.91 5.00 -28.04
N SER A 624 13.36 4.43 -26.91
CA SER A 624 13.37 2.99 -26.69
C SER A 624 12.13 2.56 -25.91
N PHE A 625 11.31 1.65 -26.47
CA PHE A 625 10.22 1.02 -25.73
C PHE A 625 10.69 -0.22 -24.95
N GLY A 626 11.76 -0.87 -25.39
CA GLY A 626 12.21 -2.15 -24.84
C GLY A 626 11.54 -3.34 -25.53
N LEU A 627 11.39 -4.47 -24.82
CA LEU A 627 10.78 -5.67 -25.38
C LEU A 627 9.26 -5.55 -25.38
N ILE A 628 8.67 -5.29 -26.54
CA ILE A 628 7.24 -4.99 -26.70
C ILE A 628 6.34 -6.23 -26.59
N ASN A 629 6.90 -7.41 -26.37
CA ASN A 629 6.16 -8.61 -25.93
C ASN A 629 5.95 -8.67 -24.41
N LYS A 630 6.42 -7.65 -23.66
CA LYS A 630 6.27 -7.51 -22.22
C LYS A 630 5.42 -6.28 -21.87
N TYR A 631 4.70 -6.31 -20.75
CA TYR A 631 3.85 -5.19 -20.34
C TYR A 631 4.67 -3.97 -19.92
N VAL A 632 5.56 -4.11 -18.93
CA VAL A 632 6.52 -3.05 -18.56
C VAL A 632 7.76 -3.18 -19.45
N SER A 633 7.59 -2.93 -20.73
CA SER A 633 8.62 -3.15 -21.75
C SER A 633 9.88 -2.33 -21.48
N ALA A 634 9.75 -1.11 -20.94
CA ALA A 634 10.89 -0.26 -20.62
C ALA A 634 11.85 -0.90 -19.59
N ALA A 635 11.33 -1.70 -18.64
CA ALA A 635 12.13 -2.37 -17.62
C ALA A 635 13.05 -3.46 -18.19
N THR A 636 12.85 -3.89 -19.45
CA THR A 636 13.75 -4.86 -20.11
C THR A 636 15.04 -4.23 -20.59
N VAL A 637 15.12 -2.89 -20.64
CA VAL A 637 16.34 -2.16 -20.98
C VAL A 637 17.21 -2.07 -19.73
N LYS A 638 18.36 -2.74 -19.76
CA LYS A 638 19.36 -2.66 -18.68
C LYS A 638 20.19 -1.38 -18.78
N TRP A 639 20.49 -0.95 -20.01
CA TRP A 639 21.26 0.25 -20.28
C TRP A 639 21.01 0.72 -21.72
N MET A 640 21.09 2.03 -21.97
CA MET A 640 21.09 2.59 -23.32
C MET A 640 21.96 3.83 -23.45
N LEU A 641 22.42 4.08 -24.66
CA LEU A 641 23.10 5.31 -25.07
C LEU A 641 22.63 5.70 -26.47
N ALA A 642 22.04 6.88 -26.61
CA ALA A 642 21.65 7.44 -27.90
C ALA A 642 22.56 8.62 -28.25
N GLN A 643 23.10 8.62 -29.46
CA GLN A 643 23.91 9.68 -30.06
C GLN A 643 23.30 10.10 -31.41
N PRO A 644 23.72 11.22 -32.02
CA PRO A 644 23.11 11.71 -33.26
C PRO A 644 23.10 10.72 -34.43
N ASP A 645 24.12 9.85 -34.54
CA ASP A 645 24.33 8.92 -35.66
C ASP A 645 24.22 7.43 -35.26
N ARG A 646 24.12 7.13 -33.96
CA ARG A 646 24.09 5.77 -33.43
C ARG A 646 23.31 5.66 -32.13
N ALA A 647 22.73 4.48 -31.89
CA ALA A 647 22.18 4.12 -30.59
C ALA A 647 22.63 2.71 -30.20
N THR A 648 22.89 2.50 -28.91
CA THR A 648 23.25 1.20 -28.33
C THR A 648 22.34 0.92 -27.17
N VAL A 649 21.75 -0.28 -27.15
CA VAL A 649 20.81 -0.73 -26.12
C VAL A 649 21.22 -2.11 -25.64
N LEU A 650 21.30 -2.27 -24.32
CA LEU A 650 21.53 -3.55 -23.68
C LEU A 650 20.22 -4.03 -23.05
N LEU A 651 19.70 -5.14 -23.57
CA LEU A 651 18.48 -5.78 -23.08
C LEU A 651 18.82 -6.88 -22.08
N ARG A 652 17.90 -7.15 -21.16
CA ARG A 652 18.02 -8.22 -20.16
C ARG A 652 17.91 -9.62 -20.77
N GLU A 653 17.12 -9.76 -21.83
CA GLU A 653 16.91 -11.01 -22.58
C GLU A 653 16.54 -10.70 -24.04
N GLY A 654 16.36 -11.73 -24.86
CA GLY A 654 15.85 -11.66 -26.22
C GLY A 654 14.34 -11.50 -26.33
N GLY A 655 13.82 -11.31 -27.55
CA GLY A 655 12.40 -11.06 -27.80
C GLY A 655 12.17 -10.10 -28.96
N VAL A 656 11.05 -9.37 -28.94
CA VAL A 656 10.77 -8.35 -29.96
C VAL A 656 11.09 -6.98 -29.38
N TYR A 657 12.18 -6.37 -29.83
CA TYR A 657 12.58 -5.03 -29.40
C TYR A 657 11.85 -3.98 -30.24
N GLY A 658 11.19 -3.03 -29.58
CA GLY A 658 10.49 -1.90 -30.21
C GLY A 658 11.12 -0.56 -29.87
N PHE A 659 11.14 0.35 -30.83
CA PHE A 659 11.63 1.71 -30.68
C PHE A 659 10.97 2.66 -31.67
N ALA A 660 10.94 3.95 -31.35
CA ALA A 660 10.58 5.01 -32.28
C ALA A 660 11.82 5.83 -32.67
N ALA A 661 11.86 6.32 -33.90
CA ALA A 661 12.91 7.19 -34.38
C ALA A 661 12.35 8.27 -35.31
N LYS A 662 12.83 9.50 -35.20
CA LYS A 662 12.43 10.63 -36.08
C LYS A 662 12.91 10.45 -37.52
N THR A 663 13.92 9.62 -37.72
CA THR A 663 14.44 9.22 -39.02
C THR A 663 14.69 7.72 -38.97
N ALA A 664 14.44 7.00 -40.06
CA ALA A 664 14.69 5.55 -40.09
C ALA A 664 16.19 5.24 -39.99
N PRO A 665 16.62 4.29 -39.13
CA PRO A 665 18.00 3.82 -39.14
C PRO A 665 18.34 3.10 -40.45
N VAL A 666 19.60 3.23 -40.88
CA VAL A 666 20.13 2.59 -42.10
C VAL A 666 20.44 1.11 -41.85
N SER A 667 20.86 0.77 -40.63
CA SER A 667 21.17 -0.62 -40.26
C SER A 667 21.02 -0.82 -38.75
N ALA A 668 20.79 -2.08 -38.36
CA ALA A 668 20.87 -2.50 -36.98
C ALA A 668 21.57 -3.86 -36.87
N THR A 669 22.18 -4.11 -35.70
CA THR A 669 22.77 -5.40 -35.36
C THR A 669 22.30 -5.88 -33.99
N VAL A 670 22.11 -7.19 -33.86
CA VAL A 670 21.86 -7.90 -32.60
C VAL A 670 23.07 -8.77 -32.32
N ASN A 671 23.77 -8.54 -31.21
CA ASN A 671 25.02 -9.22 -30.85
C ASN A 671 26.06 -9.24 -32.00
N GLY A 672 26.14 -8.13 -32.73
CA GLY A 672 27.05 -7.94 -33.87
C GLY A 672 26.57 -8.57 -35.19
N GLN A 673 25.43 -9.26 -35.21
CA GLN A 673 24.84 -9.81 -36.44
C GLN A 673 23.81 -8.85 -37.02
N ALA A 674 23.87 -8.62 -38.34
CA ALA A 674 22.91 -7.75 -39.02
C ALA A 674 21.49 -8.31 -38.95
N VAL A 675 20.52 -7.44 -38.66
CA VAL A 675 19.10 -7.80 -38.54
C VAL A 675 18.22 -6.87 -39.37
N GLU A 676 17.04 -7.36 -39.73
CA GLU A 676 16.02 -6.57 -40.42
C GLU A 676 15.35 -5.60 -39.44
N ILE A 677 15.31 -4.32 -39.81
CA ILE A 677 14.48 -3.31 -39.15
C ILE A 677 13.11 -3.32 -39.82
N ARG A 678 12.06 -3.65 -39.07
CA ARG A 678 10.69 -3.66 -39.58
C ARG A 678 10.01 -2.35 -39.25
N SER A 679 9.40 -1.73 -40.25
CA SER A 679 8.53 -0.56 -40.05
C SER A 679 7.16 -1.04 -39.58
N GLU A 680 6.70 -0.48 -38.48
CA GLU A 680 5.40 -0.74 -37.87
C GLU A 680 4.55 0.54 -37.92
N GLN A 681 3.37 0.53 -37.31
CA GLN A 681 2.49 1.71 -37.27
C GLN A 681 3.05 2.78 -36.31
N GLY A 682 3.86 3.69 -36.83
CA GLY A 682 4.43 4.81 -36.08
C GLY A 682 5.70 4.48 -35.27
N PHE A 683 6.23 3.26 -35.40
CA PHE A 683 7.47 2.83 -34.77
C PHE A 683 8.21 1.76 -35.60
N TYR A 684 9.28 1.19 -35.04
CA TYR A 684 10.07 0.13 -35.65
C TYR A 684 10.26 -1.05 -34.68
N SER A 685 10.39 -2.26 -35.23
CA SER A 685 10.65 -3.47 -34.46
C SER A 685 11.85 -4.26 -35.01
N ILE A 686 12.52 -4.98 -34.11
CA ILE A 686 13.61 -5.91 -34.42
C ILE A 686 13.38 -7.20 -33.65
N ALA A 687 13.55 -8.33 -34.33
CA ALA A 687 13.65 -9.63 -33.67
C ALA A 687 15.04 -9.75 -33.05
N CYS A 688 15.10 -9.77 -31.72
CA CYS A 688 16.26 -10.18 -30.96
C CYS A 688 16.09 -11.68 -30.70
N ASP A 689 17.04 -12.51 -31.15
CA ASP A 689 16.98 -13.97 -30.98
C ASP A 689 16.45 -14.38 -29.60
N GLY A 690 15.60 -15.42 -29.52
CA GLY A 690 14.96 -15.86 -28.27
C GLY A 690 15.93 -16.52 -27.29
N THR A 691 16.85 -15.74 -26.73
CA THR A 691 17.82 -16.13 -25.72
C THR A 691 17.46 -15.56 -24.35
N ASP A 692 17.76 -16.32 -23.30
CA ASP A 692 17.59 -15.88 -21.90
C ASP A 692 18.79 -15.04 -21.41
N ALA A 693 19.76 -14.76 -22.29
CA ALA A 693 20.95 -13.97 -22.01
C ALA A 693 20.79 -12.50 -22.44
N GLU A 694 21.64 -11.64 -21.90
CA GLU A 694 21.66 -10.22 -22.28
C GLU A 694 21.92 -10.05 -23.78
N VAL A 695 21.20 -9.10 -24.40
CA VAL A 695 21.26 -8.85 -25.84
C VAL A 695 21.72 -7.42 -26.10
N LEU A 696 22.78 -7.26 -26.89
CA LEU A 696 23.25 -5.97 -27.36
C LEU A 696 22.61 -5.64 -28.71
N VAL A 697 21.87 -4.54 -28.76
CA VAL A 697 21.27 -3.99 -29.99
C VAL A 697 21.98 -2.69 -30.35
N GLU A 698 22.45 -2.58 -31.59
CA GLU A 698 23.13 -1.38 -32.09
C GLU A 698 22.44 -0.88 -33.37
N PHE A 699 22.33 0.43 -33.50
CA PHE A 699 21.71 1.12 -34.62
C PHE A 699 22.66 2.14 -35.24
N ARG A 700 22.57 2.34 -36.55
CA ARG A 700 23.31 3.40 -37.29
C ARG A 700 22.40 4.13 -38.25
N TRP A 701 22.57 5.45 -38.32
CA TRP A 701 21.86 6.34 -39.25
C TRP A 701 22.73 6.86 -40.40
N THR A 702 24.04 6.61 -40.37
CA THR A 702 25.01 6.99 -41.40
C THR A 702 26.04 5.90 -41.66
#